data_AF-A0A952VSH5-F1
#
_entry.id   AF-A0A952VSH5-F1
#
_cell.length_a   1.000
_cell.length_b   1.000
_cell.length_c   1.000
_cell.angle_alpha   90.00
_cell.angle_beta   90.00
_cell.angle_gamma   90.00
#
_symmetry.space_group_name_H-M   'P 1'
#
loop_
_entity.id
_entity.type
_entity.pdbx_description
1 polymer ?
#
loop_
_entity_poly.entity_id
_entity_poly.type
_entity_poly.pdbx_seq_one_letter_code
_entity_poly.pdbx_strand_id
1 'polypeptide(L)'
;MGLSERQADIFKALKALGQGNRDLSPLKELFWTQLNYRRINSLISRRTWPDTAAKALATDPVLLAAAGPDKDFRVIYAQLDSDKLQLGVERPVVSRLLQDHPYALFVFSDSTQKHWHFVNVKDDEQRDKRRLFRRITVGPEEQLRTACERIAMLDVADDADWIQALRHPLGVNDIQQRHDQAFDVEEVGQGFYRGYRDRFWDFVDAIGKINKGKAHFMGDRGEQNVRRFTQLLLGRVLFLYFIQKKRWLNSEPEFLFTRFMLYQGHERRNYYWDIVEPLFFEGLNRPGKHKTILNETCVIPYLNGGLFEPQTEFFEADDLKHPVVSNAQFSDLFTFLNSYNFTVAESTPLDQDVDIDPEMLGRVFENLLAAEDRHASGTYYTPRAIVSFMCRESIFQYLTGTTGLTKESFDDFFEAPLDGRLPKVNADVARHILTSLRSIRILDPAVGSGAFLLGALHELIHLRTICGRMLGESETMQAARIGQWKREIVGNNIFGVDISHEACEIARLRLWLSLVVDEPEASPLPNLDYRIVQGDTLREYLDGEPILPPQTGPGFEKEHNLFGTVKPQGKLYVDERAKRTVSMVRHLAGYFNTTADAEKRRLREAIQLDIGAILQEHWRVHEAHWKRESDLVLDKALQMHRKPEDLPRDWQAKLTEAQNHLNRIEAERDAFLKDGTLPVTPLRLLFAEVFAATPSGFDIVIANPPYVRQELIRKLKPQLEDEFDSFFCGTADLYTYFYKRGLDLLREGGVLCYIAPNKFMRAAYGANTRKLLTSNATPELIIDFGDLPIFEATTYPAILLIKKEVPANHKEATVAVMKDESKLVHLDETIKSESFAMQVQDLSDAGWTLERPEVLRLMRKLRDKGVPLGDYVKGRFYRGILTGFNEAFVIDEATRRRLIKEDPKSAELIKPWLRGRDIKKWRAEWAKLYVIAIPSSVNKEWPWSGIKSDEKAFKVFEKSYVAIAQHLSTYEKKLRERDDQGEFWWELRSCAYYAEFDGQKILYPDICAEMRFSFDESSSYSGNTTYFIPSEDPVLLAALNSSLVDFFYRHISSQIRGGYLRMFSQYIGEIPIATATADQRTSIVKPVKTILKDSGTTKVGELEAKVDDLIFDLYKLTEAERQLIRDQTRVRRGSAGNTDVEESD
;
A
#
# COMPACT_ATOMS: atom_id res chain seq x y z
N MET A 1 -13.91 -16.04 32.38
CA MET A 1 -12.64 -15.96 31.63
C MET A 1 -12.58 -16.88 30.40
N GLY A 2 -13.42 -17.90 30.25
CA GLY A 2 -13.49 -18.67 28.98
C GLY A 2 -12.21 -19.42 28.58
N LEU A 3 -11.28 -19.62 29.52
CA LEU A 3 -10.03 -20.35 29.30
C LEU A 3 -10.29 -21.86 29.38
N SER A 4 -9.60 -22.64 28.55
CA SER A 4 -9.51 -24.09 28.73
C SER A 4 -8.83 -24.45 30.05
N GLU A 5 -9.06 -25.66 30.57
CA GLU A 5 -8.46 -26.13 31.83
C GLU A 5 -6.93 -25.97 31.83
N ARG A 6 -6.29 -26.29 30.72
CA ARG A 6 -4.86 -26.10 30.50
C ARG A 6 -4.41 -24.64 30.49
N GLN A 7 -5.14 -23.77 29.79
CA GLN A 7 -4.83 -22.34 29.80
C GLN A 7 -4.99 -21.75 31.21
N ALA A 8 -5.90 -22.27 32.04
CA ALA A 8 -5.99 -21.87 33.44
C ALA A 8 -4.73 -22.23 34.24
N ASP A 9 -4.15 -23.42 34.01
CA ASP A 9 -2.91 -23.86 34.66
C ASP A 9 -1.68 -23.08 34.19
N ILE A 10 -1.57 -22.81 32.88
CA ILE A 10 -0.52 -21.95 32.34
C ILE A 10 -0.64 -20.53 32.92
N PHE A 11 -1.85 -19.96 32.95
CA PHE A 11 -2.10 -18.66 33.55
C PHE A 11 -1.65 -18.61 35.02
N LYS A 12 -1.91 -19.69 35.78
CA LYS A 12 -1.46 -19.81 37.18
C LYS A 12 0.07 -19.83 37.29
N ALA A 13 0.75 -20.57 36.42
CA ALA A 13 2.22 -20.62 36.38
C ALA A 13 2.83 -19.26 36.02
N LEU A 14 2.30 -18.56 35.01
CA LEU A 14 2.75 -17.22 34.63
C LEU A 14 2.49 -16.19 35.74
N LYS A 15 1.33 -16.28 36.40
CA LYS A 15 1.01 -15.43 37.55
C LYS A 15 1.98 -15.67 38.72
N ALA A 16 2.39 -16.91 38.96
CA ALA A 16 3.38 -17.24 39.98
C ALA A 16 4.78 -16.70 39.64
N LEU A 17 5.17 -16.64 38.37
CA LEU A 17 6.42 -15.99 37.93
C LEU A 17 6.42 -14.50 38.30
N GLY A 18 5.32 -13.78 38.06
CA GLY A 18 5.18 -12.36 38.39
C GLY A 18 5.19 -12.03 39.88
N GLN A 19 5.06 -13.02 40.77
CA GLN A 19 5.02 -12.82 42.23
C GLN A 19 6.40 -12.71 42.89
N GLY A 20 7.50 -12.96 42.18
CA GLY A 20 8.86 -12.68 42.66
C GLY A 20 9.38 -13.66 43.72
N ASN A 21 8.94 -14.92 43.70
CA ASN A 21 9.55 -15.99 44.47
C ASN A 21 10.91 -16.28 43.84
N ARG A 22 12.04 -16.06 44.54
CA ARG A 22 13.42 -16.21 44.05
C ARG A 22 13.81 -17.66 43.68
N ASP A 23 12.96 -18.36 42.96
CA ASP A 23 13.02 -19.77 42.61
C ASP A 23 12.43 -19.97 41.22
N LEU A 24 13.06 -20.83 40.43
CA LEU A 24 12.65 -21.19 39.08
C LEU A 24 11.54 -22.24 39.04
N SER A 25 10.99 -22.66 40.19
CA SER A 25 9.91 -23.67 40.25
C SER A 25 8.71 -23.36 39.33
N PRO A 26 8.17 -22.13 39.26
CA PRO A 26 7.06 -21.83 38.35
C PRO A 26 7.46 -21.97 36.87
N LEU A 27 8.70 -21.58 36.52
CA LEU A 27 9.22 -21.70 35.17
C LEU A 27 9.46 -23.17 34.77
N LYS A 28 9.94 -23.97 35.74
CA LYS A 28 10.12 -25.42 35.60
C LYS A 28 8.78 -26.12 35.43
N GLU A 29 7.78 -25.77 36.23
CA GLU A 29 6.41 -26.32 36.12
C GLU A 29 5.79 -26.01 34.75
N LEU A 30 5.94 -24.76 34.27
CA LEU A 30 5.47 -24.35 32.95
C LEU A 30 6.05 -25.24 31.85
N PHE A 31 7.38 -25.33 31.73
CA PHE A 31 7.98 -26.08 30.62
C PHE A 31 7.90 -27.59 30.80
N TRP A 32 8.11 -28.11 32.01
CA TRP A 32 8.23 -29.56 32.23
C TRP A 32 6.91 -30.29 32.40
N THR A 33 5.86 -29.59 32.84
CA THR A 33 4.55 -30.19 33.10
C THR A 33 3.52 -29.66 32.12
N GLN A 34 3.42 -28.33 31.97
CA GLN A 34 2.34 -27.72 31.19
C GLN A 34 2.59 -27.70 29.69
N LEU A 35 3.85 -27.64 29.25
CA LEU A 35 4.25 -27.58 27.83
C LEU A 35 4.98 -28.84 27.34
N ASN A 36 5.15 -29.84 28.19
CA ASN A 36 5.69 -31.17 27.85
C ASN A 36 7.16 -31.21 27.37
N TYR A 37 8.00 -30.24 27.75
CA TYR A 37 9.43 -30.26 27.44
C TYR A 37 10.20 -31.23 28.35
N ARG A 38 11.26 -31.85 27.82
CA ARG A 38 12.16 -32.73 28.57
C ARG A 38 12.99 -31.91 29.56
N ARG A 39 13.13 -32.43 30.79
CA ARG A 39 13.85 -31.80 31.90
C ARG A 39 15.38 -31.88 31.69
N ILE A 40 16.11 -30.76 31.83
CA ILE A 40 17.60 -30.73 31.77
C ILE A 40 18.20 -30.11 33.04
N ASN A 41 18.01 -28.80 33.23
CA ASN A 41 18.52 -28.01 34.38
C ASN A 41 20.06 -28.05 34.56
N SER A 42 20.83 -27.57 33.58
CA SER A 42 22.31 -27.49 33.62
C SER A 42 22.83 -26.07 33.37
N LEU A 43 23.96 -25.69 33.97
CA LEU A 43 24.58 -24.35 33.79
C LEU A 43 25.39 -24.24 32.50
N ILE A 44 25.36 -23.06 31.88
CA ILE A 44 26.18 -22.67 30.73
C ILE A 44 27.26 -21.71 31.22
N SER A 45 28.53 -22.10 31.10
CA SER A 45 29.63 -21.26 31.59
C SER A 45 29.83 -20.02 30.73
N ARG A 46 29.87 -18.84 31.36
CA ARG A 46 30.13 -17.56 30.69
C ARG A 46 31.59 -17.08 30.74
N ARG A 47 32.53 -17.91 31.19
CA ARG A 47 33.94 -17.52 31.41
C ARG A 47 34.66 -16.99 30.17
N THR A 48 34.24 -17.40 28.98
CA THR A 48 34.85 -17.03 27.69
C THR A 48 34.02 -16.01 26.90
N TRP A 49 32.99 -15.43 27.53
CA TRP A 49 32.08 -14.51 26.84
C TRP A 49 32.67 -13.10 26.73
N PRO A 50 32.31 -12.33 25.70
CA PRO A 50 32.65 -10.90 25.62
C PRO A 50 32.15 -10.13 26.84
N ASP A 51 32.92 -9.12 27.27
CA ASP A 51 32.60 -8.29 28.45
C ASP A 51 31.18 -7.72 28.45
N THR A 52 30.68 -7.31 27.28
CA THR A 52 29.34 -6.74 27.10
C THR A 52 28.22 -7.73 27.43
N ALA A 53 28.35 -9.00 27.03
CA ALA A 53 27.37 -10.04 27.31
C ALA A 53 27.58 -10.69 28.70
N ALA A 54 28.83 -10.79 29.16
CA ALA A 54 29.15 -11.40 30.45
C ALA A 54 28.69 -10.53 31.63
N LYS A 55 28.91 -9.21 31.55
CA LYS A 55 28.52 -8.22 32.57
C LYS A 55 27.02 -7.93 32.60
N ALA A 56 26.30 -8.25 31.53
CA ALA A 56 24.85 -8.13 31.47
C ALA A 56 24.12 -9.10 32.43
N LEU A 57 24.77 -10.18 32.84
CA LEU A 57 24.16 -11.27 33.59
C LEU A 57 24.55 -11.26 35.07
N ALA A 58 23.60 -11.55 35.94
CA ALA A 58 23.86 -11.75 37.37
C ALA A 58 24.52 -13.12 37.61
N THR A 59 24.03 -14.15 36.93
CA THR A 59 24.45 -15.55 37.10
C THR A 59 24.73 -16.24 35.76
N ASP A 60 25.35 -17.42 35.81
CA ASP A 60 25.54 -18.25 34.62
C ASP A 60 24.16 -18.70 34.09
N PRO A 61 23.88 -18.59 32.78
CA PRO A 61 22.62 -19.05 32.20
C PRO A 61 22.34 -20.52 32.48
N VAL A 62 21.06 -20.87 32.54
CA VAL A 62 20.58 -22.23 32.81
C VAL A 62 19.90 -22.79 31.57
N LEU A 63 20.43 -23.89 31.02
CA LEU A 63 19.70 -24.73 30.08
C LEU A 63 18.59 -25.48 30.84
N LEU A 64 17.36 -24.96 30.74
CA LEU A 64 16.23 -25.35 31.56
C LEU A 64 15.56 -26.63 31.05
N ALA A 65 15.26 -26.68 29.76
CA ALA A 65 14.49 -27.75 29.13
C ALA A 65 14.90 -27.93 27.66
N ALA A 66 14.46 -29.05 27.05
CA ALA A 66 14.61 -29.27 25.62
C ALA A 66 13.45 -30.06 25.01
N ALA A 67 13.27 -29.95 23.70
CA ALA A 67 12.26 -30.67 22.94
C ALA A 67 12.83 -31.22 21.61
N GLY A 68 12.04 -32.08 20.96
CA GLY A 68 12.42 -32.79 19.74
C GLY A 68 13.12 -34.15 19.99
N PRO A 69 13.30 -34.96 18.94
CA PRO A 69 13.82 -36.33 19.04
C PRO A 69 15.20 -36.37 19.71
N ASP A 70 16.09 -35.50 19.23
CA ASP A 70 17.50 -35.39 19.65
C ASP A 70 17.74 -34.31 20.74
N LYS A 71 16.66 -33.70 21.25
CA LYS A 71 16.71 -32.59 22.22
C LYS A 71 17.37 -31.33 21.65
N ASP A 72 17.22 -31.10 20.36
CA ASP A 72 17.91 -30.02 19.65
C ASP A 72 17.31 -28.64 19.92
N PHE A 73 16.00 -28.56 20.18
CA PHE A 73 15.36 -27.31 20.59
C PHE A 73 15.58 -27.07 22.08
N ARG A 74 16.14 -25.92 22.46
CA ARG A 74 16.54 -25.60 23.85
C ARG A 74 15.67 -24.50 24.46
N VAL A 75 15.43 -24.57 25.77
CA VAL A 75 14.87 -23.46 26.55
C VAL A 75 15.95 -22.99 27.52
N ILE A 76 16.41 -21.75 27.36
CA ILE A 76 17.56 -21.22 28.11
C ILE A 76 17.10 -20.04 28.96
N TYR A 77 17.28 -20.15 30.26
CA TYR A 77 17.01 -19.08 31.22
C TYR A 77 18.28 -18.27 31.52
N ALA A 78 18.18 -16.94 31.57
CA ALA A 78 19.27 -16.05 31.94
C ALA A 78 18.77 -14.90 32.84
N GLN A 79 19.47 -14.65 33.95
CA GLN A 79 19.14 -13.57 34.88
C GLN A 79 20.02 -12.34 34.60
N LEU A 80 19.41 -11.19 34.35
CA LEU A 80 20.16 -9.94 34.13
C LEU A 80 20.66 -9.34 35.45
N ASP A 81 21.81 -8.66 35.40
CA ASP A 81 22.37 -7.85 36.50
C ASP A 81 21.76 -6.43 36.51
N SER A 82 20.44 -6.35 36.35
CA SER A 82 19.68 -5.10 36.35
C SER A 82 18.32 -5.32 36.98
N ASP A 83 17.77 -4.30 37.62
CA ASP A 83 16.39 -4.26 38.14
C ASP A 83 15.35 -4.05 37.03
N LYS A 84 15.79 -3.87 35.77
CA LYS A 84 14.93 -3.74 34.59
C LYS A 84 15.39 -4.66 33.48
N LEU A 85 14.43 -5.17 32.72
CA LEU A 85 14.71 -5.87 31.46
C LEU A 85 14.86 -4.82 30.35
N GLN A 86 16.04 -4.76 29.75
CA GLN A 86 16.37 -3.78 28.71
C GLN A 86 16.80 -4.48 27.42
N LEU A 87 16.20 -4.06 26.30
CA LEU A 87 16.43 -4.58 24.95
C LEU A 87 17.92 -4.62 24.57
N GLY A 88 18.63 -3.51 24.82
CA GLY A 88 20.05 -3.37 24.49
C GLY A 88 20.97 -4.30 25.28
N VAL A 89 20.51 -4.83 26.42
CA VAL A 89 21.26 -5.72 27.31
C VAL A 89 21.01 -7.20 26.97
N GLU A 90 19.79 -7.54 26.57
CA GLU A 90 19.40 -8.91 26.19
C GLU A 90 20.03 -9.33 24.86
N ARG A 91 20.08 -8.42 23.89
CA ARG A 91 20.50 -8.74 22.51
C ARG A 91 21.94 -9.27 22.41
N PRO A 92 22.96 -8.71 23.09
CA PRO A 92 24.30 -9.30 23.15
C PRO A 92 24.31 -10.72 23.75
N VAL A 93 23.49 -10.98 24.77
CA VAL A 93 23.39 -12.29 25.42
C VAL A 93 22.77 -13.31 24.48
N VAL A 94 21.64 -12.99 23.86
CA VAL A 94 20.97 -13.86 22.88
C VAL A 94 21.88 -14.14 21.69
N SER A 95 22.53 -13.11 21.15
CA SER A 95 23.43 -13.25 20.00
C SER A 95 24.60 -14.19 20.29
N ARG A 96 25.14 -14.16 21.52
CA ARG A 96 26.18 -15.09 21.96
C ARG A 96 25.65 -16.51 22.11
N LEU A 97 24.49 -16.69 22.77
CA LEU A 97 23.91 -18.01 22.99
C LEU A 97 23.50 -18.71 21.69
N LEU A 98 22.99 -17.96 20.72
CA LEU A 98 22.60 -18.50 19.40
C LEU A 98 23.76 -19.13 18.61
N GLN A 99 25.01 -18.81 18.93
CA GLN A 99 26.17 -19.46 18.30
C GLN A 99 26.28 -20.94 18.68
N ASP A 100 25.91 -21.27 19.93
CA ASP A 100 26.00 -22.64 20.47
C ASP A 100 24.62 -23.33 20.48
N HIS A 101 23.54 -22.55 20.39
CA HIS A 101 22.15 -23.00 20.51
C HIS A 101 21.27 -22.33 19.43
N PRO A 102 21.33 -22.81 18.16
CA PRO A 102 20.64 -22.17 17.04
C PRO A 102 19.11 -22.24 17.15
N TYR A 103 18.57 -23.33 17.73
CA TYR A 103 17.13 -23.50 17.97
C TYR A 103 16.84 -23.37 19.46
N ALA A 104 16.45 -22.17 19.90
CA ALA A 104 16.20 -21.92 21.30
C ALA A 104 15.16 -20.84 21.58
N LEU A 105 14.40 -21.05 22.64
CA LEU A 105 13.64 -20.02 23.33
C LEU A 105 14.47 -19.48 24.49
N PHE A 106 14.65 -18.16 24.54
CA PHE A 106 15.38 -17.48 25.61
C PHE A 106 14.39 -16.91 26.63
N VAL A 107 14.64 -17.15 27.91
CA VAL A 107 13.83 -16.61 29.00
C VAL A 107 14.71 -15.74 29.87
N PHE A 108 14.43 -14.45 29.93
CA PHE A 108 15.12 -13.51 30.79
C PHE A 108 14.31 -13.19 32.03
N SER A 109 15.00 -12.93 33.14
CA SER A 109 14.39 -12.21 34.27
C SER A 109 15.27 -11.05 34.70
N ASP A 110 14.64 -10.05 35.30
CA ASP A 110 15.38 -9.03 36.04
C ASP A 110 16.05 -9.64 37.28
N SER A 111 16.89 -8.85 37.94
CA SER A 111 17.59 -9.22 39.18
C SER A 111 16.61 -9.53 40.32
N THR A 112 15.38 -8.99 40.28
CA THR A 112 14.35 -9.26 41.30
C THR A 112 13.45 -10.46 40.98
N GLN A 113 13.56 -11.05 39.78
CA GLN A 113 12.71 -12.14 39.27
C GLN A 113 11.20 -11.82 39.32
N LYS A 114 10.85 -10.54 39.15
CA LYS A 114 9.47 -10.08 39.06
C LYS A 114 9.04 -9.85 37.63
N HIS A 115 9.99 -9.48 36.77
CA HIS A 115 9.75 -9.22 35.36
C HIS A 115 10.48 -10.27 34.54
N TRP A 116 9.78 -10.78 33.52
CA TRP A 116 10.24 -11.88 32.69
C TRP A 116 9.99 -11.57 31.22
N HIS A 117 10.98 -11.84 30.36
CA HIS A 117 10.81 -11.81 28.91
C HIS A 117 11.02 -13.21 28.35
N PHE A 118 10.04 -13.72 27.61
CA PHE A 118 10.21 -14.87 26.73
C PHE A 118 10.57 -14.31 25.36
N VAL A 119 11.67 -14.74 24.77
CA VAL A 119 12.23 -14.19 23.53
C VAL A 119 12.43 -15.33 22.54
N ASN A 120 11.66 -15.30 21.47
CA ASN A 120 11.86 -16.16 20.30
C ASN A 120 12.62 -15.38 19.23
N VAL A 121 13.64 -16.00 18.65
CA VAL A 121 14.42 -15.41 17.54
C VAL A 121 14.05 -16.14 16.27
N LYS A 122 13.55 -15.39 15.30
CA LYS A 122 13.34 -15.91 13.95
C LYS A 122 14.58 -15.58 13.13
N ASP A 123 15.28 -16.62 12.68
CA ASP A 123 16.22 -16.48 11.58
C ASP A 123 15.38 -16.19 10.33
N ASP A 124 15.66 -15.06 9.71
CA ASP A 124 14.96 -14.64 8.52
C ASP A 124 15.50 -15.47 7.35
N GLU A 125 14.75 -16.49 6.89
CA GLU A 125 15.17 -17.40 5.81
C GLU A 125 15.55 -16.66 4.51
N GLN A 126 15.21 -15.37 4.40
CA GLN A 126 15.45 -14.49 3.27
C GLN A 126 16.68 -13.59 3.43
N ARG A 127 17.28 -13.55 4.63
CA ARG A 127 18.34 -12.62 5.03
C ARG A 127 19.51 -13.42 5.56
N ASP A 128 20.51 -13.68 4.72
CA ASP A 128 21.80 -14.15 5.21
C ASP A 128 22.36 -13.07 6.17
N LYS A 129 22.10 -13.23 7.49
CA LYS A 129 22.66 -12.55 8.68
C LYS A 129 21.80 -11.60 9.55
N ARG A 130 20.49 -11.34 9.33
CA ARG A 130 19.71 -10.53 10.32
C ARG A 130 18.56 -11.30 10.99
N ARG A 131 18.38 -11.04 12.28
CA ARG A 131 17.51 -11.78 13.21
C ARG A 131 16.38 -10.88 13.71
N LEU A 132 15.15 -11.39 13.70
CA LEU A 132 13.98 -10.73 14.25
C LEU A 132 13.73 -11.24 15.68
N PHE A 133 13.71 -10.34 16.66
CA PHE A 133 13.48 -10.66 18.07
C PHE A 133 12.03 -10.37 18.44
N ARG A 134 11.30 -11.40 18.86
CA ARG A 134 9.89 -11.29 19.25
C ARG A 134 9.72 -11.73 20.69
N ARG A 135 8.97 -10.95 21.49
CA ARG A 135 8.89 -11.18 22.93
C ARG A 135 7.48 -11.21 23.51
N ILE A 136 7.33 -12.02 24.56
CA ILE A 136 6.17 -12.02 25.44
C ILE A 136 6.65 -11.58 26.82
N THR A 137 6.04 -10.53 27.34
CA THR A 137 6.37 -9.95 28.64
C THR A 137 5.45 -10.51 29.72
N VAL A 138 6.03 -10.92 30.84
CA VAL A 138 5.30 -11.44 32.00
C VAL A 138 5.80 -10.73 33.25
N GLY A 139 4.86 -10.15 34.00
CA GLY A 139 5.15 -9.46 35.23
C GLY A 139 3.90 -9.27 36.09
N PRO A 140 4.04 -8.72 37.30
CA PRO A 140 2.93 -8.51 38.22
C PRO A 140 1.84 -7.57 37.69
N GLU A 141 2.16 -6.75 36.68
CA GLU A 141 1.29 -5.70 36.14
C GLU A 141 0.83 -5.96 34.70
N GLU A 142 1.20 -7.11 34.13
CA GLU A 142 0.86 -7.48 32.76
C GLU A 142 -0.46 -8.24 32.68
N GLN A 143 -1.23 -7.99 31.61
CA GLN A 143 -2.39 -8.81 31.31
C GLN A 143 -1.94 -10.16 30.75
N LEU A 144 -2.02 -11.19 31.57
CA LEU A 144 -1.46 -12.50 31.23
C LEU A 144 -2.33 -13.34 30.29
N ARG A 145 -3.49 -12.84 29.83
CA ARG A 145 -4.38 -13.62 28.96
C ARG A 145 -3.76 -13.88 27.60
N THR A 146 -3.33 -12.85 26.88
CA THR A 146 -2.63 -13.01 25.59
C THR A 146 -1.35 -13.83 25.77
N ALA A 147 -0.54 -13.53 26.79
CA ALA A 147 0.66 -14.30 27.11
C ALA A 147 0.35 -15.79 27.35
N CYS A 148 -0.72 -16.10 28.08
CA CYS A 148 -1.16 -17.47 28.32
C CYS A 148 -1.61 -18.17 27.04
N GLU A 149 -2.46 -17.53 26.23
CA GLU A 149 -2.96 -18.07 24.97
C GLU A 149 -1.81 -18.38 24.00
N ARG A 150 -0.83 -17.48 23.90
CA ARG A 150 0.37 -17.65 23.07
C ARG A 150 1.35 -18.68 23.61
N ILE A 151 1.65 -18.66 24.91
CA ILE A 151 2.55 -19.65 25.53
C ILE A 151 1.95 -21.05 25.48
N ALA A 152 0.62 -21.20 25.52
CA ALA A 152 -0.04 -22.50 25.35
C ALA A 152 0.22 -23.14 23.98
N MET A 153 0.47 -22.35 22.93
CA MET A 153 0.82 -22.84 21.59
C MET A 153 2.21 -23.50 21.55
N LEU A 154 3.07 -23.26 22.54
CA LEU A 154 4.43 -23.80 22.60
C LEU A 154 4.49 -25.27 23.01
N ASP A 155 3.34 -25.88 23.29
CA ASP A 155 3.24 -27.28 23.66
C ASP A 155 3.87 -28.21 22.61
N VAL A 156 4.56 -29.24 23.12
CA VAL A 156 5.17 -30.29 22.30
C VAL A 156 4.59 -31.68 22.56
N ALA A 157 3.51 -31.80 23.35
CA ALA A 157 2.77 -33.07 23.46
C ALA A 157 2.13 -33.48 22.13
N ASP A 158 1.91 -34.79 22.02
CA ASP A 158 1.32 -35.47 20.86
C ASP A 158 -0.13 -35.01 20.62
N ASP A 159 -0.28 -33.89 19.92
CA ASP A 159 -1.59 -33.38 19.49
C ASP A 159 -2.07 -34.21 18.28
N ALA A 160 -3.10 -35.02 18.51
CA ALA A 160 -3.58 -36.02 17.55
C ALA A 160 -4.04 -35.40 16.22
N ASP A 161 -4.49 -34.15 16.23
CA ASP A 161 -4.98 -33.45 15.04
C ASP A 161 -3.83 -32.95 14.14
N TRP A 162 -2.68 -32.57 14.70
CA TRP A 162 -1.52 -32.11 13.91
C TRP A 162 -0.61 -33.25 13.45
N ILE A 163 -0.49 -34.31 14.27
CA ILE A 163 0.28 -35.50 13.92
C ILE A 163 -0.39 -36.31 12.79
N GLN A 164 -1.73 -36.28 12.68
CA GLN A 164 -2.42 -36.84 11.52
C GLN A 164 -2.05 -36.16 10.19
N ALA A 165 -1.70 -34.86 10.23
CA ALA A 165 -1.25 -34.12 9.06
C ALA A 165 0.22 -34.40 8.69
N LEU A 166 1.10 -34.59 9.68
CA LEU A 166 2.57 -34.68 9.49
C LEU A 166 3.13 -36.10 9.29
N ARG A 167 2.38 -37.16 9.61
CA ARG A 167 2.78 -38.59 9.47
C ARG A 167 4.10 -39.02 10.17
N HIS A 168 4.74 -38.16 10.97
CA HIS A 168 6.02 -38.39 11.67
C HIS A 168 6.11 -37.62 13.02
N PRO A 169 7.04 -37.97 13.95
CA PRO A 169 7.26 -37.22 15.19
C PRO A 169 7.71 -35.78 14.93
N LEU A 170 7.32 -34.83 15.78
CA LEU A 170 7.70 -33.41 15.66
C LEU A 170 9.23 -33.24 15.62
N GLY A 171 9.76 -32.76 14.50
CA GLY A 171 11.17 -32.39 14.33
C GLY A 171 11.48 -31.02 14.94
N VAL A 172 12.76 -30.65 14.97
CA VAL A 172 13.20 -29.34 15.51
C VAL A 172 12.60 -28.15 14.74
N ASN A 173 12.44 -28.28 13.42
CA ASN A 173 11.85 -27.24 12.57
C ASN A 173 10.34 -27.06 12.85
N ASP A 174 9.60 -28.14 13.12
CA ASP A 174 8.18 -28.06 13.46
C ASP A 174 7.99 -27.33 14.79
N ILE A 175 8.87 -27.58 15.75
CA ILE A 175 8.88 -26.89 17.05
C ILE A 175 9.23 -25.41 16.83
N GLN A 176 10.26 -25.10 16.06
CA GLN A 176 10.60 -23.70 15.72
C GLN A 176 9.43 -22.98 15.05
N GLN A 177 8.75 -23.62 14.09
CA GLN A 177 7.59 -23.03 13.42
C GLN A 177 6.43 -22.74 14.39
N ARG A 178 6.18 -23.63 15.36
CA ARG A 178 5.18 -23.38 16.43
C ARG A 178 5.56 -22.17 17.28
N HIS A 179 6.83 -22.04 17.67
CA HIS A 179 7.32 -20.85 18.36
C HIS A 179 7.19 -19.61 17.47
N ASP A 180 7.42 -19.75 16.17
CA ASP A 180 7.27 -18.63 15.25
C ASP A 180 5.83 -18.13 15.13
N GLN A 181 4.85 -19.04 15.14
CA GLN A 181 3.43 -18.68 15.16
C GLN A 181 3.00 -18.11 16.51
N ALA A 182 3.46 -18.71 17.63
CA ALA A 182 3.11 -18.25 18.97
C ALA A 182 3.57 -16.81 19.27
N PHE A 183 4.67 -16.39 18.65
CA PHE A 183 5.23 -15.05 18.80
C PHE A 183 4.85 -14.11 17.64
N ASP A 184 3.85 -14.46 16.82
CA ASP A 184 3.40 -13.62 15.71
C ASP A 184 2.54 -12.43 16.20
N VAL A 185 3.11 -11.23 16.10
CA VAL A 185 2.47 -9.97 16.52
C VAL A 185 1.33 -9.58 15.57
N GLU A 186 1.43 -9.90 14.29
CA GLU A 186 0.40 -9.54 13.32
C GLU A 186 -0.91 -10.28 13.59
N GLU A 187 -0.84 -11.54 14.01
CA GLU A 187 -2.02 -12.33 14.34
C GLU A 187 -2.75 -11.77 15.58
N VAL A 188 -2.01 -11.33 16.61
CA VAL A 188 -2.59 -10.64 17.79
C VAL A 188 -3.26 -9.34 17.37
N GLY A 189 -2.58 -8.54 16.54
CA GLY A 189 -3.11 -7.27 16.05
C GLY A 189 -4.37 -7.43 15.21
N GLN A 190 -4.41 -8.43 14.33
CA GLN A 190 -5.60 -8.74 13.53
C GLN A 190 -6.78 -9.22 14.40
N GLY A 191 -6.52 -10.02 15.44
CA GLY A 191 -7.53 -10.44 16.41
C GLY A 191 -8.12 -9.25 17.17
N PHE A 192 -7.26 -8.37 17.67
CA PHE A 192 -7.67 -7.13 18.32
C PHE A 192 -8.47 -6.24 17.36
N TYR A 193 -8.03 -6.09 16.11
CA TYR A 193 -8.73 -5.31 15.10
C TYR A 193 -10.18 -5.77 14.91
N ARG A 194 -10.38 -7.07 14.63
CA ARG A 194 -11.72 -7.61 14.39
C ARG A 194 -12.62 -7.38 15.60
N GLY A 195 -12.12 -7.71 16.79
CA GLY A 195 -12.88 -7.51 18.02
C GLY A 195 -13.22 -6.04 18.30
N TYR A 196 -12.24 -5.13 18.16
CA TYR A 196 -12.45 -3.70 18.38
C TYR A 196 -13.46 -3.12 17.38
N ARG A 197 -13.37 -3.55 16.11
CA ARG A 197 -14.32 -3.13 15.06
C ARG A 197 -15.75 -3.54 15.37
N ASP A 198 -15.96 -4.77 15.82
CA ASP A 198 -17.30 -5.23 16.19
C ASP A 198 -17.89 -4.35 17.29
N ARG A 199 -17.10 -4.05 18.33
CA ARG A 199 -17.51 -3.15 19.42
C ARG A 199 -17.76 -1.73 18.95
N PHE A 200 -16.95 -1.22 18.02
CA PHE A 200 -17.19 0.10 17.43
C PHE A 200 -18.59 0.20 16.84
N TRP A 201 -18.99 -0.79 16.02
CA TRP A 201 -20.33 -0.82 15.43
C TRP A 201 -21.42 -1.05 16.47
N ASP A 202 -21.18 -1.87 17.49
CA ASP A 202 -22.11 -2.01 18.62
C ASP A 202 -22.34 -0.70 19.37
N PHE A 203 -21.30 0.13 19.54
CA PHE A 203 -21.41 1.47 20.11
C PHE A 203 -22.19 2.43 19.19
N VAL A 204 -21.88 2.46 17.88
CA VAL A 204 -22.61 3.27 16.89
C VAL A 204 -24.11 2.95 16.95
N ASP A 205 -24.44 1.67 16.93
CA ASP A 205 -25.82 1.18 17.01
C ASP A 205 -26.50 1.58 18.31
N ALA A 206 -25.83 1.38 19.45
CA ALA A 206 -26.39 1.68 20.77
C ALA A 206 -26.58 3.19 20.97
N ILE A 207 -25.60 4.01 20.60
CA ILE A 207 -25.66 5.47 20.72
C ILE A 207 -26.75 6.02 19.81
N GLY A 208 -26.83 5.55 18.56
CA GLY A 208 -27.87 5.96 17.62
C GLY A 208 -29.28 5.61 18.12
N LYS A 209 -29.46 4.43 18.72
CA LYS A 209 -30.76 4.00 19.28
C LYS A 209 -31.15 4.80 20.53
N ILE A 210 -30.24 4.97 21.50
CA ILE A 210 -30.55 5.61 22.79
C ILE A 210 -30.74 7.12 22.63
N ASN A 211 -30.03 7.75 21.70
CA ASN A 211 -30.09 9.20 21.48
C ASN A 211 -31.07 9.61 20.38
N LYS A 212 -31.93 8.68 19.92
CA LYS A 212 -32.94 8.92 18.89
C LYS A 212 -33.89 10.03 19.35
N GLY A 213 -33.85 11.18 18.67
CA GLY A 213 -34.65 12.37 18.99
C GLY A 213 -33.87 13.59 19.50
N LYS A 214 -32.55 13.49 19.69
CA LYS A 214 -31.68 14.65 19.96
C LYS A 214 -31.27 15.33 18.65
N ALA A 215 -31.35 16.66 18.60
CA ALA A 215 -31.16 17.46 17.38
C ALA A 215 -29.87 17.13 16.62
N HIS A 216 -28.75 16.92 17.33
CA HIS A 216 -27.44 16.62 16.72
C HIS A 216 -27.31 15.19 16.14
N PHE A 217 -28.22 14.27 16.49
CA PHE A 217 -28.24 12.88 16.02
C PHE A 217 -29.49 12.55 15.18
N MET A 218 -30.13 13.57 14.59
CA MET A 218 -31.30 13.41 13.72
C MET A 218 -30.98 13.69 12.24
N GLY A 219 -31.72 13.03 11.34
CA GLY A 219 -31.57 13.16 9.88
C GLY A 219 -30.27 12.55 9.34
N ASP A 220 -29.97 12.77 8.05
CA ASP A 220 -28.81 12.19 7.37
C ASP A 220 -27.46 12.61 8.00
N ARG A 221 -27.39 13.83 8.56
CA ARG A 221 -26.23 14.30 9.34
C ARG A 221 -26.10 13.62 10.71
N GLY A 222 -27.20 13.10 11.24
CA GLY A 222 -27.25 12.47 12.56
C GLY A 222 -26.47 11.17 12.61
N GLU A 223 -26.56 10.33 11.57
CA GLU A 223 -25.81 9.06 11.52
C GLU A 223 -24.29 9.30 11.45
N GLN A 224 -23.86 10.28 10.64
CA GLN A 224 -22.45 10.70 10.56
C GLN A 224 -21.96 11.24 11.90
N ASN A 225 -22.76 12.05 12.59
CA ASN A 225 -22.43 12.57 13.91
C ASN A 225 -22.31 11.47 14.98
N VAL A 226 -23.19 10.45 14.96
CA VAL A 226 -23.08 9.30 15.89
C VAL A 226 -21.75 8.57 15.67
N ARG A 227 -21.37 8.35 14.41
CA ARG A 227 -20.10 7.70 14.06
C ARG A 227 -18.90 8.53 14.52
N ARG A 228 -18.88 9.83 14.20
CA ARG A 228 -17.81 10.75 14.62
C ARG A 228 -17.67 10.83 16.13
N PHE A 229 -18.80 10.93 16.85
CA PHE A 229 -18.81 10.91 18.31
C PHE A 229 -18.26 9.59 18.88
N THR A 230 -18.71 8.45 18.33
CA THR A 230 -18.25 7.12 18.75
C THR A 230 -16.76 6.94 18.54
N GLN A 231 -16.23 7.41 17.41
CA GLN A 231 -14.81 7.36 17.10
C GLN A 231 -13.97 8.20 18.05
N LEU A 232 -14.38 9.44 18.34
CA LEU A 232 -13.71 10.27 19.32
C LEU A 232 -13.74 9.66 20.73
N LEU A 233 -14.90 9.13 21.14
CA LEU A 233 -15.06 8.46 22.43
C LEU A 233 -14.13 7.25 22.56
N LEU A 234 -14.21 6.31 21.62
CA LEU A 234 -13.42 5.08 21.68
C LEU A 234 -11.93 5.34 21.44
N GLY A 235 -11.57 6.33 20.62
CA GLY A 235 -10.19 6.79 20.44
C GLY A 235 -9.60 7.37 21.73
N ARG A 236 -10.37 8.18 22.47
CA ARG A 236 -9.97 8.70 23.79
C ARG A 236 -9.83 7.59 24.83
N VAL A 237 -10.80 6.68 24.91
CA VAL A 237 -10.74 5.52 25.83
C VAL A 237 -9.50 4.68 25.53
N LEU A 238 -9.25 4.40 24.26
CA LEU A 238 -8.10 3.61 23.84
C LEU A 238 -6.78 4.33 24.13
N PHE A 239 -6.69 5.64 23.91
CA PHE A 239 -5.54 6.45 24.34
C PHE A 239 -5.29 6.32 25.85
N LEU A 240 -6.35 6.39 26.66
CA LEU A 240 -6.22 6.25 28.11
C LEU A 240 -5.72 4.86 28.51
N TYR A 241 -6.10 3.81 27.77
CA TYR A 241 -5.59 2.45 27.96
C TYR A 241 -4.08 2.34 27.72
N PHE A 242 -3.51 3.13 26.81
CA PHE A 242 -2.05 3.24 26.66
C PHE A 242 -1.43 4.01 27.82
N ILE A 243 -1.94 5.21 28.15
CA ILE A 243 -1.26 6.05 29.15
C ILE A 243 -1.42 5.54 30.58
N GLN A 244 -2.47 4.79 30.91
CA GLN A 244 -2.63 4.23 32.26
C GLN A 244 -1.49 3.25 32.61
N LYS A 245 -0.83 2.64 31.62
CA LYS A 245 0.39 1.85 31.82
C LYS A 245 1.58 2.68 32.34
N LYS A 246 1.57 4.00 32.10
CA LYS A 246 2.53 4.95 32.72
C LYS A 246 2.16 5.32 34.16
N ARG A 247 1.03 4.82 34.68
CA ARG A 247 0.48 5.14 36.01
C ARG A 247 0.15 6.63 36.21
N TRP A 248 -0.03 7.37 35.13
CA TRP A 248 -0.36 8.79 35.22
C TRP A 248 -1.77 9.02 35.77
N LEU A 249 -2.70 8.08 35.57
CA LEU A 249 -4.06 8.16 36.08
C LEU A 249 -4.11 7.63 37.53
N ASN A 250 -3.98 8.53 38.51
CA ASN A 250 -4.04 8.23 39.94
C ASN A 250 -3.07 7.13 40.43
N SER A 251 -1.91 6.97 39.79
CA SER A 251 -0.97 5.87 40.08
C SER A 251 -1.55 4.45 39.86
N GLU A 252 -2.65 4.33 39.12
CA GLU A 252 -3.35 3.07 38.88
C GLU A 252 -3.12 2.57 37.44
N PRO A 253 -2.70 1.31 37.24
CA PRO A 253 -2.46 0.73 35.91
C PRO A 253 -3.74 0.32 35.16
N GLU A 254 -4.86 0.20 35.86
CA GLU A 254 -6.17 -0.19 35.32
C GLU A 254 -7.28 0.80 35.69
N PHE A 255 -6.95 2.10 35.70
CA PHE A 255 -7.81 3.15 36.25
C PHE A 255 -9.25 3.10 35.72
N LEU A 256 -9.44 3.05 34.40
CA LEU A 256 -10.77 3.06 33.78
C LEU A 256 -11.62 1.86 34.21
N PHE A 257 -11.05 0.66 34.08
CA PHE A 257 -11.74 -0.58 34.46
C PHE A 257 -12.04 -0.64 35.95
N THR A 258 -11.09 -0.24 36.80
CA THR A 258 -11.26 -0.20 38.26
C THR A 258 -12.42 0.71 38.64
N ARG A 259 -12.48 1.91 38.05
CA ARG A 259 -13.61 2.84 38.27
C ARG A 259 -14.92 2.27 37.73
N PHE A 260 -14.91 1.57 36.61
CA PHE A 260 -16.12 0.91 36.10
C PHE A 260 -16.63 -0.20 37.03
N MET A 261 -15.73 -1.01 37.58
CA MET A 261 -16.08 -2.08 38.53
C MET A 261 -16.66 -1.51 39.84
N LEU A 262 -16.07 -0.44 40.37
CA LEU A 262 -16.61 0.26 41.54
C LEU A 262 -17.98 0.91 41.26
N TYR A 263 -18.23 1.27 40.01
CA TYR A 263 -19.50 1.83 39.55
C TYR A 263 -20.61 0.77 39.42
N GLN A 264 -20.25 -0.51 39.25
CA GLN A 264 -21.23 -1.60 39.16
C GLN A 264 -22.00 -1.74 40.48
N GLY A 265 -23.29 -1.39 40.44
CA GLY A 265 -24.16 -1.26 41.60
C GLY A 265 -25.08 -0.03 41.58
N HIS A 266 -24.82 0.92 40.66
CA HIS A 266 -25.61 2.15 40.48
C HIS A 266 -26.46 2.13 39.19
N GLU A 267 -27.49 1.27 39.13
CA GLU A 267 -28.31 1.05 37.92
C GLU A 267 -29.04 2.29 37.37
N ARG A 268 -29.24 3.34 38.19
CA ARG A 268 -29.91 4.59 37.79
C ARG A 268 -28.95 5.68 37.30
N ARG A 269 -27.64 5.40 37.21
CA ARG A 269 -26.63 6.38 36.82
C ARG A 269 -25.88 5.95 35.55
N ASN A 270 -25.24 6.91 34.88
CA ASN A 270 -24.54 6.70 33.62
C ASN A 270 -23.02 6.86 33.77
N TYR A 271 -22.26 5.80 33.45
CA TYR A 271 -20.80 5.80 33.60
C TYR A 271 -20.10 6.83 32.70
N TYR A 272 -20.66 7.11 31.52
CA TYR A 272 -20.07 8.12 30.65
C TYR A 272 -20.20 9.52 31.27
N TRP A 273 -21.39 9.94 31.69
CA TRP A 273 -21.59 11.27 32.31
C TRP A 273 -20.90 11.42 33.65
N ASP A 274 -20.95 10.38 34.46
CA ASP A 274 -20.38 10.47 35.80
C ASP A 274 -18.86 10.37 35.73
N ILE A 275 -18.27 9.49 34.93
CA ILE A 275 -16.82 9.20 35.05
C ILE A 275 -16.05 9.67 33.82
N VAL A 276 -16.46 9.22 32.63
CA VAL A 276 -15.65 9.37 31.40
C VAL A 276 -15.63 10.82 30.90
N GLU A 277 -16.78 11.47 30.84
CA GLU A 277 -16.94 12.83 30.34
C GLU A 277 -16.19 13.86 31.22
N PRO A 278 -16.35 13.88 32.55
CA PRO A 278 -15.60 14.80 33.39
C PRO A 278 -14.10 14.46 33.45
N LEU A 279 -13.73 13.18 33.34
CA LEU A 279 -12.32 12.80 33.20
C LEU A 279 -11.69 13.44 31.96
N PHE A 280 -12.38 13.40 30.82
CA PHE A 280 -11.91 14.04 29.59
C PHE A 280 -11.87 15.56 29.73
N PHE A 281 -13.01 16.19 30.03
CA PHE A 281 -13.19 17.63 29.85
C PHE A 281 -12.79 18.48 31.05
N GLU A 282 -12.66 17.89 32.23
CA GLU A 282 -12.18 18.57 33.44
C GLU A 282 -10.84 18.00 33.90
N GLY A 283 -10.74 16.69 34.07
CA GLY A 283 -9.55 16.02 34.61
C GLY A 283 -8.30 16.22 33.73
N LEU A 284 -8.39 15.80 32.47
CA LEU A 284 -7.28 15.80 31.52
C LEU A 284 -7.10 17.13 30.77
N ASN A 285 -8.14 17.98 30.82
CA ASN A 285 -8.20 19.24 30.09
C ASN A 285 -8.09 20.49 30.99
N ARG A 286 -7.96 20.36 32.31
CA ARG A 286 -7.68 21.52 33.17
C ARG A 286 -6.56 21.23 34.15
N PRO A 287 -5.66 22.21 34.42
CA PRO A 287 -4.65 22.06 35.46
C PRO A 287 -5.29 22.11 36.85
N GLY A 288 -4.82 21.27 37.77
CA GLY A 288 -5.23 21.29 39.18
C GLY A 288 -5.48 19.91 39.77
N LYS A 289 -5.86 19.88 41.06
CA LYS A 289 -6.39 18.67 41.70
C LYS A 289 -7.89 18.63 41.50
N HIS A 290 -8.37 17.55 40.90
CA HIS A 290 -9.79 17.37 40.62
C HIS A 290 -10.38 16.40 41.65
N LYS A 291 -11.57 16.74 42.17
CA LYS A 291 -12.34 15.76 42.92
C LYS A 291 -12.84 14.72 41.92
N THR A 292 -12.67 13.43 42.21
CA THR A 292 -13.31 12.37 41.43
C THR A 292 -14.81 12.42 41.56
N ILE A 293 -15.46 11.79 40.60
CA ILE A 293 -16.90 11.57 40.57
C ILE A 293 -17.33 10.34 41.39
N LEU A 294 -16.75 10.22 42.60
CA LEU A 294 -17.25 9.44 43.74
C LEU A 294 -16.89 10.12 45.09
N ASN A 295 -16.51 11.41 45.09
CA ASN A 295 -15.99 12.19 46.23
C ASN A 295 -14.57 11.84 46.73
N GLU A 296 -13.80 11.01 46.00
CA GLU A 296 -12.39 10.77 46.30
C GLU A 296 -11.50 11.83 45.61
N THR A 297 -10.36 12.22 46.17
CA THR A 297 -9.43 13.12 45.45
C THR A 297 -8.50 12.27 44.59
N CYS A 298 -8.52 12.43 43.26
CA CYS A 298 -7.58 11.74 42.37
C CYS A 298 -6.55 12.70 41.79
N VAL A 299 -5.38 12.16 41.47
CA VAL A 299 -4.33 12.87 40.73
C VAL A 299 -4.46 12.48 39.25
N ILE A 300 -5.02 13.39 38.45
CA ILE A 300 -5.16 13.24 37.00
C ILE A 300 -4.23 14.27 36.33
N PRO A 301 -3.44 13.86 35.31
CA PRO A 301 -2.50 14.75 34.65
C PRO A 301 -3.22 15.72 33.72
N TYR A 302 -2.67 16.91 33.55
CA TYR A 302 -3.15 17.85 32.55
C TYR A 302 -2.44 17.63 31.21
N LEU A 303 -3.20 17.32 30.15
CA LEU A 303 -2.69 16.98 28.81
C LEU A 303 -3.04 18.03 27.74
N ASN A 304 -3.39 19.26 28.13
CA ASN A 304 -3.58 20.40 27.23
C ASN A 304 -4.78 20.38 26.27
N GLY A 305 -5.76 19.54 26.53
CA GLY A 305 -7.05 19.66 25.84
C GLY A 305 -7.11 19.29 24.38
N GLY A 306 -6.02 19.10 23.63
CA GLY A 306 -6.10 18.76 22.20
C GLY A 306 -7.08 17.60 21.91
N LEU A 307 -6.71 16.38 22.30
CA LEU A 307 -7.58 15.21 22.17
C LEU A 307 -8.86 15.33 23.04
N PHE A 308 -8.74 15.99 24.19
CA PHE A 308 -9.75 16.01 25.26
C PHE A 308 -10.55 17.30 25.29
N GLU A 309 -10.66 18.00 24.17
CA GLU A 309 -11.46 19.21 24.05
C GLU A 309 -12.91 18.82 23.72
N PRO A 310 -13.91 19.43 24.37
CA PRO A 310 -15.30 19.19 24.04
C PRO A 310 -15.62 19.74 22.65
N GLN A 311 -16.14 18.89 21.77
CA GLN A 311 -16.63 19.28 20.44
C GLN A 311 -18.01 19.90 20.58
N THR A 312 -18.10 21.23 20.52
CA THR A 312 -19.35 21.99 20.74
C THR A 312 -20.52 21.55 19.85
N GLU A 313 -20.26 20.94 18.70
CA GLU A 313 -21.29 20.37 17.81
C GLU A 313 -22.10 19.21 18.42
N PHE A 314 -21.59 18.55 19.48
CA PHE A 314 -22.28 17.47 20.19
C PHE A 314 -22.91 17.89 21.51
N PHE A 315 -22.67 19.13 21.96
CA PHE A 315 -23.07 19.63 23.29
C PHE A 315 -23.79 20.98 23.16
N GLU A 316 -25.07 21.05 23.54
CA GLU A 316 -25.80 22.30 23.72
C GLU A 316 -25.66 22.82 25.16
N ALA A 317 -25.92 24.11 25.39
CA ALA A 317 -25.77 24.78 26.69
C ALA A 317 -26.77 24.32 27.79
N ASP A 318 -27.54 23.25 27.56
CA ASP A 318 -28.64 22.79 28.41
C ASP A 318 -28.40 21.33 28.85
N ASP A 319 -28.34 21.09 30.18
CA ASP A 319 -27.87 19.83 30.80
C ASP A 319 -28.63 18.57 30.35
N LEU A 320 -29.84 18.70 29.80
CA LEU A 320 -30.71 17.59 29.42
C LEU A 320 -30.42 16.98 28.03
N LYS A 321 -29.42 17.48 27.28
CA LYS A 321 -29.15 17.07 25.88
C LYS A 321 -27.79 16.40 25.61
N HIS A 322 -26.95 16.15 26.62
CA HIS A 322 -25.66 15.45 26.46
C HIS A 322 -25.82 14.05 25.83
N PRO A 323 -24.90 13.57 24.97
CA PRO A 323 -24.93 12.21 24.43
C PRO A 323 -24.99 11.16 25.56
N VAL A 324 -25.90 10.18 25.44
CA VAL A 324 -26.02 9.06 26.39
C VAL A 324 -25.27 7.86 25.82
N VAL A 325 -24.42 7.22 26.63
CA VAL A 325 -23.74 5.97 26.26
C VAL A 325 -24.10 4.90 27.28
N SER A 326 -24.53 3.72 26.85
CA SER A 326 -24.99 2.68 27.79
C SER A 326 -23.83 1.99 28.50
N ASN A 327 -24.02 1.68 29.79
CA ASN A 327 -23.02 1.02 30.63
C ASN A 327 -22.72 -0.42 30.16
N ALA A 328 -23.67 -1.09 29.49
CA ALA A 328 -23.46 -2.43 28.95
C ALA A 328 -22.34 -2.45 27.89
N GLN A 329 -22.30 -1.43 27.03
CA GLN A 329 -21.28 -1.28 26.00
C GLN A 329 -19.88 -1.07 26.61
N PHE A 330 -19.76 -0.30 27.71
CA PHE A 330 -18.50 -0.19 28.45
C PHE A 330 -18.08 -1.50 29.11
N SER A 331 -19.03 -2.29 29.62
CA SER A 331 -18.73 -3.59 30.21
C SER A 331 -18.11 -4.54 29.19
N ASP A 332 -18.69 -4.63 28.00
CA ASP A 332 -18.15 -5.47 26.92
C ASP A 332 -16.81 -4.91 26.41
N LEU A 333 -16.70 -3.59 26.21
CA LEU A 333 -15.45 -2.94 25.79
C LEU A 333 -14.30 -3.21 26.75
N PHE A 334 -14.48 -3.01 28.06
CA PHE A 334 -13.38 -3.22 29.02
C PHE A 334 -13.05 -4.71 29.19
N THR A 335 -14.05 -5.59 29.09
CA THR A 335 -13.80 -7.04 29.06
C THR A 335 -12.93 -7.42 27.86
N PHE A 336 -13.21 -6.81 26.70
CA PHE A 336 -12.42 -6.98 25.49
C PHE A 336 -11.02 -6.37 25.62
N LEU A 337 -10.89 -5.09 25.98
CA LEU A 337 -9.58 -4.43 26.09
C LEU A 337 -8.67 -5.11 27.12
N ASN A 338 -9.21 -5.51 28.28
CA ASN A 338 -8.43 -6.22 29.31
C ASN A 338 -8.05 -7.66 28.91
N SER A 339 -8.57 -8.19 27.80
CA SER A 339 -8.09 -9.46 27.25
C SER A 339 -6.78 -9.33 26.50
N TYR A 340 -6.34 -8.10 26.21
CA TYR A 340 -5.09 -7.78 25.54
C TYR A 340 -4.15 -7.02 26.48
N ASN A 341 -2.85 -7.19 26.23
CA ASN A 341 -1.84 -6.38 26.88
C ASN A 341 -1.50 -5.17 25.99
N PHE A 342 -1.33 -4.00 26.62
CA PHE A 342 -1.03 -2.74 25.93
C PHE A 342 0.39 -2.31 26.27
N THR A 343 1.15 -1.95 25.25
CA THR A 343 2.47 -1.35 25.38
C THR A 343 2.47 0.09 24.90
N VAL A 344 3.21 0.95 25.60
CA VAL A 344 3.42 2.34 25.18
C VAL A 344 4.54 2.45 24.16
N ALA A 345 5.43 1.46 24.07
CA ALA A 345 6.51 1.47 23.10
C ALA A 345 5.99 1.01 21.73
N GLU A 346 6.32 1.74 20.66
CA GLU A 346 6.03 1.26 19.31
C GLU A 346 7.09 0.22 18.93
N SER A 347 6.66 -0.96 18.48
CA SER A 347 7.58 -2.01 18.04
C SER A 347 8.52 -1.47 16.95
N THR A 348 9.72 -2.03 16.79
CA THR A 348 10.63 -1.73 15.66
C THR A 348 10.58 -2.86 14.60
N PRO A 349 11.12 -2.70 13.37
CA PRO A 349 11.17 -3.80 12.40
C PRO A 349 12.03 -5.00 12.86
N LEU A 350 12.86 -4.82 13.89
CA LEU A 350 13.83 -5.83 14.37
C LEU A 350 13.53 -6.33 15.78
N ASP A 351 12.75 -5.58 16.55
CA ASP A 351 12.37 -5.88 17.92
C ASP A 351 10.87 -5.63 18.08
N GLN A 352 10.10 -6.68 18.32
CA GLN A 352 8.64 -6.62 18.42
C GLN A 352 8.13 -7.25 19.73
N ASP A 353 7.14 -6.61 20.31
CA ASP A 353 6.45 -7.10 21.51
C ASP A 353 5.11 -7.71 21.07
N VAL A 354 4.75 -8.87 21.62
CA VAL A 354 3.46 -9.54 21.38
C VAL A 354 2.36 -8.87 22.22
N ASP A 355 2.27 -7.55 22.08
CA ASP A 355 1.38 -6.64 22.78
C ASP A 355 0.69 -5.72 21.75
N ILE A 356 -0.39 -5.06 22.17
CA ILE A 356 -1.04 -4.01 21.38
C ILE A 356 -0.22 -2.73 21.53
N ASP A 357 0.39 -2.28 20.44
CA ASP A 357 1.16 -1.05 20.36
C ASP A 357 0.38 0.09 19.65
N PRO A 358 0.86 1.34 19.73
CA PRO A 358 0.24 2.47 19.04
C PRO A 358 0.22 2.36 17.51
N GLU A 359 1.06 1.52 16.91
CA GLU A 359 1.11 1.32 15.45
C GLU A 359 -0.17 0.62 14.97
N MET A 360 -0.62 -0.39 15.73
CA MET A 360 -1.83 -1.14 15.44
C MET A 360 -3.07 -0.27 15.37
N LEU A 361 -3.10 0.88 16.06
CA LEU A 361 -4.19 1.85 15.96
C LEU A 361 -4.39 2.37 14.54
N GLY A 362 -3.29 2.66 13.83
CA GLY A 362 -3.35 3.11 12.45
C GLY A 362 -4.08 2.09 11.58
N ARG A 363 -3.68 0.82 11.69
CA ARG A 363 -4.33 -0.30 10.97
C ARG A 363 -5.79 -0.47 11.38
N VAL A 364 -6.10 -0.39 12.67
CA VAL A 364 -7.47 -0.58 13.18
C VAL A 364 -8.40 0.50 12.64
N PHE A 365 -8.02 1.76 12.78
CA PHE A 365 -8.87 2.87 12.37
C PHE A 365 -8.92 3.05 10.86
N GLU A 366 -7.82 2.85 10.12
CA GLU A 366 -7.85 2.89 8.66
C GLU A 366 -8.73 1.78 8.08
N ASN A 367 -8.66 0.56 8.63
CA ASN A 367 -9.51 -0.54 8.17
C ASN A 367 -10.98 -0.37 8.57
N LEU A 368 -11.27 0.37 9.64
CA LEU A 368 -12.63 0.81 9.99
C LEU A 368 -13.18 1.80 8.96
N LEU A 369 -12.37 2.80 8.58
CA LEU A 369 -12.71 3.78 7.53
C LEU A 369 -12.83 3.11 6.15
N ALA A 370 -11.98 2.13 5.87
CA ALA A 370 -11.90 1.43 4.59
C ALA A 370 -13.00 0.37 4.38
N ALA A 371 -13.74 -0.03 5.41
CA ALA A 371 -14.76 -1.08 5.29
C ALA A 371 -15.99 -0.67 4.46
N GLU A 372 -16.23 0.63 4.30
CA GLU A 372 -17.40 1.15 3.59
C GLU A 372 -17.03 1.69 2.19
N ASP A 373 -15.83 2.25 2.02
CA ASP A 373 -15.48 3.03 0.83
C ASP A 373 -14.16 2.65 0.14
N ARG A 374 -13.52 1.50 0.44
CA ARG A 374 -12.20 1.13 -0.12
C ARG A 374 -12.08 1.30 -1.65
N HIS A 375 -13.15 0.99 -2.39
CA HIS A 375 -13.21 1.17 -3.84
C HIS A 375 -13.46 2.61 -4.29
N ALA A 376 -14.09 3.44 -3.46
CA ALA A 376 -14.44 4.83 -3.73
C ALA A 376 -13.37 5.83 -3.25
N SER A 377 -12.78 5.60 -2.07
CA SER A 377 -11.71 6.42 -1.48
C SER A 377 -10.32 6.09 -2.03
N GLY A 378 -10.10 4.85 -2.48
CA GLY A 378 -8.81 4.38 -3.01
C GLY A 378 -7.67 4.40 -1.98
N THR A 379 -7.99 4.33 -0.68
CA THR A 379 -7.02 4.40 0.43
C THR A 379 -6.46 3.02 0.79
N TYR A 380 -5.12 2.91 0.86
CA TYR A 380 -4.42 1.66 1.18
C TYR A 380 -3.35 1.88 2.25
N TYR A 381 -3.31 1.01 3.26
CA TYR A 381 -2.26 1.03 4.28
C TYR A 381 -0.92 0.64 3.66
N THR A 382 0.10 1.48 3.86
CA THR A 382 1.45 1.20 3.34
C THR A 382 2.22 0.34 4.33
N PRO A 383 2.74 -0.84 3.91
CA PRO A 383 3.54 -1.69 4.77
C PRO A 383 4.73 -0.95 5.38
N ARG A 384 5.02 -1.26 6.64
CA ARG A 384 6.06 -0.59 7.44
C ARG A 384 7.45 -0.58 6.78
N ALA A 385 7.84 -1.70 6.16
CA ALA A 385 9.13 -1.80 5.48
C ALA A 385 9.24 -0.79 4.33
N ILE A 386 8.14 -0.58 3.59
CA ILE A 386 8.05 0.41 2.52
C ILE A 386 8.07 1.84 3.10
N VAL A 387 7.33 2.09 4.19
CA VAL A 387 7.32 3.41 4.85
C VAL A 387 8.73 3.80 5.31
N SER A 388 9.42 2.94 6.06
CA SER A 388 10.79 3.21 6.54
C SER A 388 11.75 3.41 5.37
N PHE A 389 11.66 2.56 4.33
CA PHE A 389 12.46 2.72 3.12
C PHE A 389 12.25 4.09 2.46
N MET A 390 10.99 4.45 2.16
CA MET A 390 10.67 5.71 1.49
C MET A 390 11.10 6.93 2.31
N CYS A 391 10.88 6.92 3.63
CA CYS A 391 11.33 7.98 4.52
C CYS A 391 12.86 8.12 4.50
N ARG A 392 13.57 7.00 4.64
CA ARG A 392 15.03 6.99 4.66
C ARG A 392 15.65 7.46 3.35
N GLU A 393 15.19 6.95 2.20
CA GLU A 393 15.68 7.37 0.88
C GLU A 393 15.36 8.85 0.59
N SER A 394 14.21 9.34 1.05
CA SER A 394 13.86 10.77 0.89
C SER A 394 14.78 11.67 1.72
N ILE A 395 15.00 11.32 2.99
CA ILE A 395 15.91 12.07 3.88
C ILE A 395 17.34 11.98 3.37
N PHE A 396 17.75 10.81 2.87
CA PHE A 396 19.05 10.63 2.21
C PHE A 396 19.23 11.62 1.06
N GLN A 397 18.29 11.65 0.11
CA GLN A 397 18.40 12.52 -1.05
C GLN A 397 18.40 14.00 -0.68
N TYR A 398 17.64 14.39 0.34
CA TYR A 398 17.72 15.75 0.89
C TYR A 398 19.12 16.05 1.46
N LEU A 399 19.68 15.15 2.27
CA LEU A 399 20.99 15.35 2.90
C LEU A 399 22.14 15.36 1.87
N THR A 400 22.13 14.52 0.84
CA THR A 400 23.16 14.58 -0.20
C THR A 400 23.21 15.95 -0.87
N GLY A 401 22.04 16.55 -1.14
CA GLY A 401 21.92 17.87 -1.73
C GLY A 401 22.39 19.01 -0.83
N THR A 402 22.31 18.87 0.49
CA THR A 402 22.69 19.94 1.44
C THR A 402 24.08 19.77 2.05
N THR A 403 24.56 18.54 2.19
CA THR A 403 25.79 18.22 2.92
C THR A 403 26.90 17.65 2.03
N GLY A 404 26.61 17.32 0.76
CA GLY A 404 27.57 16.69 -0.15
C GLY A 404 27.93 15.25 0.21
N LEU A 405 27.08 14.56 1.00
CA LEU A 405 27.28 13.14 1.31
C LEU A 405 27.21 12.30 0.04
N THR A 406 28.10 11.31 -0.07
CA THR A 406 27.98 10.23 -1.06
C THR A 406 27.08 9.12 -0.53
N LYS A 407 26.53 8.29 -1.43
CA LYS A 407 25.74 7.11 -1.05
C LYS A 407 26.52 6.14 -0.17
N GLU A 408 27.79 5.90 -0.48
CA GLU A 408 28.68 5.06 0.34
C GLU A 408 28.85 5.62 1.77
N SER A 409 29.03 6.93 1.91
CA SER A 409 29.17 7.58 3.22
C SER A 409 27.88 7.50 4.03
N PHE A 410 26.73 7.56 3.36
CA PHE A 410 25.43 7.45 4.00
C PHE A 410 25.10 6.01 4.39
N ASP A 411 25.36 5.04 3.51
CA ASP A 411 25.22 3.62 3.84
C ASP A 411 26.09 3.28 5.07
N ASP A 412 27.35 3.74 5.10
CA ASP A 412 28.20 3.61 6.27
C ASP A 412 27.63 4.32 7.51
N PHE A 413 26.97 5.48 7.33
CA PHE A 413 26.32 6.23 8.41
C PHE A 413 25.21 5.42 9.10
N PHE A 414 24.48 4.60 8.35
CA PHE A 414 23.41 3.74 8.86
C PHE A 414 23.89 2.37 9.32
N GLU A 415 24.84 1.77 8.61
CA GLU A 415 25.31 0.41 8.88
C GLU A 415 26.29 0.37 10.06
N ALA A 416 27.12 1.41 10.23
CA ALA A 416 28.12 1.45 11.29
C ALA A 416 27.54 1.26 12.72
N PRO A 417 26.50 1.99 13.14
CA PRO A 417 25.94 1.83 14.48
C PRO A 417 25.41 0.41 14.74
N LEU A 418 24.95 -0.31 13.71
CA LEU A 418 24.46 -1.68 13.82
C LEU A 418 25.58 -2.67 14.13
N ASP A 419 26.79 -2.42 13.61
CA ASP A 419 28.01 -3.19 13.89
C ASP A 419 28.69 -2.76 15.21
N GLY A 420 28.11 -1.81 15.95
CA GLY A 420 28.72 -1.22 17.14
C GLY A 420 29.92 -0.31 16.84
N ARG A 421 30.10 0.12 15.60
CA ARG A 421 31.17 1.04 15.16
C ARG A 421 30.60 2.44 14.90
N LEU A 422 31.43 3.46 14.96
CA LEU A 422 31.04 4.82 14.53
C LEU A 422 31.17 4.96 13.01
N PRO A 423 30.30 5.75 12.35
CA PRO A 423 30.47 6.09 10.94
C PRO A 423 31.81 6.76 10.66
N LYS A 424 32.36 6.56 9.46
CA LYS A 424 33.63 7.16 9.00
C LYS A 424 33.51 8.63 8.59
N VAL A 425 32.35 9.24 8.82
CA VAL A 425 32.08 10.65 8.53
C VAL A 425 32.75 11.55 9.58
N ASN A 426 33.27 12.71 9.17
CA ASN A 426 33.94 13.62 10.11
C ASN A 426 32.93 14.42 10.97
N ALA A 427 33.41 15.03 12.06
CA ALA A 427 32.56 15.77 13.01
C ALA A 427 31.90 17.02 12.41
N ASP A 428 32.52 17.67 11.42
CA ASP A 428 31.96 18.87 10.78
C ASP A 428 30.78 18.51 9.87
N VAL A 429 30.92 17.43 9.10
CA VAL A 429 29.82 16.87 8.32
C VAL A 429 28.70 16.38 9.26
N ALA A 430 29.03 15.72 10.38
CA ALA A 430 28.03 15.34 11.38
C ALA A 430 27.27 16.55 11.96
N ARG A 431 27.94 17.68 12.22
CA ARG A 431 27.29 18.94 12.65
C ARG A 431 26.39 19.52 11.57
N HIS A 432 26.81 19.46 10.31
CA HIS A 432 26.04 19.96 9.18
C HIS A 432 24.80 19.10 8.88
N ILE A 433 24.93 17.77 9.00
CA ILE A 433 23.80 16.83 8.98
C ILE A 433 22.83 17.19 10.11
N LEU A 434 23.31 17.31 11.36
CA LEU A 434 22.46 17.64 12.50
C LEU A 434 21.71 18.97 12.32
N THR A 435 22.37 19.98 11.72
CA THR A 435 21.75 21.26 11.39
C THR A 435 20.67 21.09 10.33
N SER A 436 20.95 20.32 9.28
CA SER A 436 19.99 20.02 8.20
C SER A 436 18.77 19.24 8.71
N LEU A 437 18.96 18.31 9.65
CA LEU A 437 17.89 17.52 10.28
C LEU A 437 17.01 18.35 11.23
N ARG A 438 17.50 19.50 11.71
CA ARG A 438 16.70 20.44 12.52
C ARG A 438 15.80 21.33 11.68
N SER A 439 16.20 21.62 10.44
CA SER A 439 15.50 22.55 9.55
C SER A 439 14.64 21.89 8.47
N ILE A 440 14.79 20.58 8.24
CA ILE A 440 14.08 19.83 7.18
C ILE A 440 12.55 19.92 7.35
N ARG A 441 11.81 20.17 6.25
CA ARG A 441 10.34 20.23 6.25
C ARG A 441 9.76 19.14 5.36
N ILE A 442 8.99 18.23 5.96
CA ILE A 442 8.43 17.04 5.34
C ILE A 442 6.90 17.14 5.37
N LEU A 443 6.27 17.07 4.20
CA LEU A 443 4.82 17.07 4.04
C LEU A 443 4.33 15.69 3.59
N ASP A 444 3.27 15.20 4.24
CA ASP A 444 2.40 14.16 3.70
C ASP A 444 1.04 14.75 3.28
N PRO A 445 0.80 14.95 1.96
CA PRO A 445 -0.45 15.53 1.46
C PRO A 445 -1.65 14.57 1.42
N ALA A 446 -1.48 13.31 1.82
CA ALA A 446 -2.54 12.32 1.94
C ALA A 446 -2.25 11.46 3.17
N VAL A 447 -2.24 12.11 4.34
CA VAL A 447 -1.57 11.61 5.54
C VAL A 447 -2.14 10.30 6.09
N GLY A 448 -3.43 10.00 5.85
CA GLY A 448 -4.07 8.81 6.41
C GLY A 448 -3.89 8.74 7.92
N SER A 449 -3.52 7.58 8.47
CA SER A 449 -3.18 7.43 9.90
C SER A 449 -1.83 8.04 10.31
N GLY A 450 -1.10 8.70 9.43
CA GLY A 450 0.20 9.32 9.73
C GLY A 450 1.38 8.36 9.66
N ALA A 451 1.29 7.26 8.90
CA ALA A 451 2.36 6.28 8.79
C ALA A 451 3.70 6.91 8.33
N PHE A 452 3.69 7.76 7.29
CA PHE A 452 4.90 8.45 6.83
C PHE A 452 5.40 9.53 7.79
N LEU A 453 4.51 10.19 8.55
CA LEU A 453 4.92 11.17 9.56
C LEU A 453 5.67 10.50 10.72
N LEU A 454 5.16 9.36 11.20
CA LEU A 454 5.80 8.54 12.23
C LEU A 454 7.09 7.90 11.70
N GLY A 455 7.08 7.41 10.44
CA GLY A 455 8.27 6.93 9.76
C GLY A 455 9.37 7.99 9.71
N ALA A 456 9.04 9.20 9.27
CA ALA A 456 9.97 10.33 9.24
C ALA A 456 10.45 10.72 10.65
N LEU A 457 9.56 10.74 11.66
CA LEU A 457 9.93 11.00 13.05
C LEU A 457 10.99 10.00 13.54
N HIS A 458 10.80 8.71 13.30
CA HIS A 458 11.75 7.67 13.69
C HIS A 458 13.09 7.81 12.99
N GLU A 459 13.10 8.02 11.67
CA GLU A 459 14.35 8.21 10.91
C GLU A 459 15.11 9.46 11.35
N LEU A 460 14.42 10.57 11.63
CA LEU A 460 15.03 11.80 12.12
C LEU A 460 15.63 11.62 13.53
N ILE A 461 14.94 10.93 14.44
CA ILE A 461 15.47 10.61 15.78
C ILE A 461 16.70 9.71 15.68
N HIS A 462 16.63 8.68 14.83
CA HIS A 462 17.73 7.75 14.62
C HIS A 462 18.98 8.49 14.11
N LEU A 463 18.83 9.29 13.06
CA LEU A 463 19.92 10.10 12.50
C LEU A 463 20.51 11.10 13.50
N ARG A 464 19.66 11.78 14.29
CA ARG A 464 20.12 12.70 15.35
C ARG A 464 20.92 11.97 16.43
N THR A 465 20.51 10.75 16.78
CA THR A 465 21.21 9.90 17.75
C THR A 465 22.62 9.54 17.25
N ILE A 466 22.74 9.16 15.97
CA ILE A 466 24.02 8.85 15.33
C ILE A 466 24.92 10.09 15.35
N CYS A 467 24.41 11.25 14.91
CA CYS A 467 25.16 12.52 14.97
C CYS A 467 25.61 12.84 16.40
N GLY A 468 24.74 12.70 17.39
CA GLY A 468 25.06 12.97 18.80
C GLY A 468 26.23 12.12 19.29
N ARG A 469 26.23 10.81 18.98
CA ARG A 469 27.31 9.89 19.38
C ARG A 469 28.64 10.29 18.76
N MET A 470 28.62 10.64 17.47
CA MET A 470 29.80 11.13 16.76
C MET A 470 30.35 12.44 17.32
N LEU A 471 29.50 13.27 17.91
CA LEU A 471 29.87 14.53 18.55
C LEU A 471 30.23 14.38 20.04
N GLY A 472 30.30 13.15 20.55
CA GLY A 472 30.72 12.85 21.92
C GLY A 472 29.61 12.91 22.96
N GLU A 473 28.33 12.96 22.55
CA GLU A 473 27.22 12.84 23.50
C GLU A 473 27.12 11.40 24.03
N SER A 474 27.05 11.24 25.36
CA SER A 474 26.83 9.93 26.00
C SER A 474 25.40 9.43 25.76
N GLU A 475 25.21 8.11 25.83
CA GLU A 475 23.89 7.49 25.69
C GLU A 475 22.88 8.00 26.71
N THR A 476 23.33 8.28 27.94
CA THR A 476 22.50 8.86 29.01
C THR A 476 22.01 10.26 28.67
N MET A 477 22.87 11.11 28.09
CA MET A 477 22.49 12.45 27.65
C MET A 477 21.51 12.41 26.48
N GLN A 478 21.68 11.45 25.57
CA GLN A 478 20.78 11.28 24.43
C GLN A 478 19.40 10.78 24.87
N ALA A 479 19.36 9.74 25.71
CA ALA A 479 18.12 9.19 26.24
C ALA A 479 17.26 10.26 26.93
N ALA A 480 17.89 11.17 27.69
CA ALA A 480 17.21 12.28 28.35
C ALA A 480 16.63 13.33 27.37
N ARG A 481 17.09 13.39 26.12
CA ARG A 481 16.71 14.38 25.11
C ARG A 481 15.73 13.86 24.06
N ILE A 482 15.49 12.55 23.98
CA ILE A 482 14.61 11.95 22.96
C ILE A 482 13.22 12.62 22.97
N GLY A 483 12.60 12.77 24.14
CA GLY A 483 11.28 13.44 24.24
C GLY A 483 11.31 14.88 23.73
N GLN A 484 12.37 15.64 24.03
CA GLN A 484 12.56 16.99 23.50
C GLN A 484 12.70 16.97 21.97
N TRP A 485 13.53 16.08 21.42
CA TRP A 485 13.73 15.97 19.98
C TRP A 485 12.44 15.57 19.26
N LYS A 486 11.65 14.65 19.82
CA LYS A 486 10.34 14.29 19.26
C LYS A 486 9.43 15.51 19.21
N ARG A 487 9.34 16.28 20.29
CA ARG A 487 8.54 17.51 20.33
C ARG A 487 9.02 18.55 19.31
N GLU A 488 10.32 18.71 19.15
CA GLU A 488 10.91 19.58 18.13
C GLU A 488 10.58 19.11 16.70
N ILE A 489 10.65 17.81 16.44
CA ILE A 489 10.35 17.24 15.12
C ILE A 489 8.87 17.39 14.77
N VAL A 490 7.98 17.03 15.70
CA VAL A 490 6.52 17.21 15.54
C VAL A 490 6.16 18.68 15.33
N GLY A 491 6.84 19.59 16.00
CA GLY A 491 6.57 21.02 15.91
C GLY A 491 7.16 21.72 14.69
N ASN A 492 8.27 21.24 14.14
CA ASN A 492 9.06 21.99 13.16
C ASN A 492 9.28 21.27 11.82
N ASN A 493 9.22 19.94 11.80
CA ASN A 493 9.73 19.17 10.68
C ASN A 493 8.64 18.41 9.91
N ILE A 494 7.53 18.02 10.53
CA ILE A 494 6.50 17.18 9.90
C ILE A 494 5.14 17.89 9.79
N PHE A 495 4.49 17.71 8.65
CA PHE A 495 3.25 18.36 8.26
C PHE A 495 2.36 17.34 7.53
N GLY A 496 1.05 17.40 7.73
CA GLY A 496 0.10 16.45 7.14
C GLY A 496 -1.19 17.10 6.67
N VAL A 497 -1.75 16.60 5.59
CA VAL A 497 -3.08 16.99 5.07
C VAL A 497 -3.86 15.74 4.71
N ASP A 498 -5.14 15.69 5.10
CA ASP A 498 -6.07 14.67 4.60
C ASP A 498 -7.46 15.28 4.36
N ILE A 499 -8.20 14.74 3.39
CA ILE A 499 -9.59 15.15 3.16
C ILE A 499 -10.51 14.64 4.28
N SER A 500 -10.18 13.49 4.87
CA SER A 500 -10.93 12.88 5.98
C SER A 500 -10.51 13.51 7.32
N HIS A 501 -11.50 14.04 8.03
CA HIS A 501 -11.31 14.50 9.41
C HIS A 501 -10.81 13.35 10.30
N GLU A 502 -11.39 12.16 10.10
CA GLU A 502 -11.10 10.95 10.86
C GLU A 502 -9.63 10.54 10.71
N ALA A 503 -9.10 10.54 9.49
CA ALA A 503 -7.68 10.29 9.21
C ALA A 503 -6.78 11.28 9.97
N CYS A 504 -7.08 12.58 9.89
CA CYS A 504 -6.34 13.61 10.63
C CYS A 504 -6.34 13.38 12.14
N GLU A 505 -7.48 13.00 12.75
CA GLU A 505 -7.56 12.71 14.19
C GLU A 505 -6.67 11.51 14.57
N ILE A 506 -6.67 10.45 13.75
CA ILE A 506 -5.84 9.26 14.00
C ILE A 506 -4.36 9.61 13.92
N ALA A 507 -3.95 10.39 12.91
CA ALA A 507 -2.58 10.84 12.77
C ALA A 507 -2.14 11.68 13.99
N ARG A 508 -2.98 12.61 14.46
CA ARG A 508 -2.70 13.39 15.69
C ARG A 508 -2.62 12.49 16.93
N LEU A 509 -3.53 11.51 17.06
CA LEU A 509 -3.54 10.55 18.17
C LEU A 509 -2.23 9.77 18.26
N ARG A 510 -1.76 9.24 17.13
CA ARG A 510 -0.49 8.50 17.05
C ARG A 510 0.72 9.38 17.35
N LEU A 511 0.71 10.62 16.87
CA LEU A 511 1.76 11.60 17.19
C LEU A 511 1.79 11.92 18.70
N TRP A 512 0.63 12.14 19.33
CA TRP A 512 0.57 12.35 20.78
C TRP A 512 1.04 11.13 21.57
N LEU A 513 0.63 9.91 21.18
CA LEU A 513 1.14 8.69 21.81
C LEU A 513 2.66 8.60 21.71
N SER A 514 3.23 8.85 20.53
CA SER A 514 4.68 8.84 20.31
C SER A 514 5.44 9.83 21.20
N LEU A 515 4.85 10.99 21.51
CA LEU A 515 5.42 11.97 22.45
C LEU A 515 5.36 11.47 23.89
N VAL A 516 4.24 10.88 24.31
CA VAL A 516 4.02 10.39 25.68
C VAL A 516 4.95 9.24 26.07
N VAL A 517 5.38 8.40 25.11
CA VAL A 517 6.23 7.23 25.38
C VAL A 517 7.51 7.58 26.14
N ASP A 518 8.16 8.68 25.76
CA ASP A 518 9.50 9.03 26.28
C ASP A 518 9.46 10.07 27.39
N GLU A 519 8.27 10.51 27.80
CA GLU A 519 8.11 11.46 28.90
C GLU A 519 8.11 10.72 30.26
N PRO A 520 9.00 11.09 31.20
CA PRO A 520 9.04 10.46 32.52
C PRO A 520 7.84 10.86 33.38
N GLU A 521 7.36 12.10 33.21
CA GLU A 521 6.21 12.66 33.90
C GLU A 521 5.25 13.24 32.86
N ALA A 522 3.96 13.25 33.20
CA ALA A 522 2.94 13.78 32.30
C ALA A 522 3.17 15.28 32.05
N SER A 523 3.38 15.65 30.80
CA SER A 523 3.43 17.04 30.39
C SER A 523 2.31 17.41 29.42
N PRO A 524 1.93 18.71 29.36
CA PRO A 524 0.90 19.17 28.42
C PRO A 524 1.27 18.85 26.97
N LEU A 525 0.33 18.25 26.23
CA LEU A 525 0.54 17.89 24.82
C LEU A 525 0.53 19.14 23.92
N PRO A 526 1.28 19.14 22.80
CA PRO A 526 1.25 20.26 21.87
C PRO A 526 -0.06 20.30 21.07
N ASN A 527 -0.43 21.49 20.60
CA ASN A 527 -1.58 21.69 19.72
C ASN A 527 -1.20 21.39 18.26
N LEU A 528 -1.91 20.45 17.63
CA LEU A 528 -1.57 19.93 16.30
C LEU A 528 -2.53 20.40 15.17
N ASP A 529 -3.52 21.25 15.48
CA ASP A 529 -4.57 21.68 14.54
C ASP A 529 -4.01 22.27 13.23
N TYR A 530 -2.89 22.98 13.31
CA TYR A 530 -2.22 23.61 12.16
C TYR A 530 -0.98 22.84 11.67
N ARG A 531 -0.77 21.62 12.18
CA ARG A 531 0.27 20.69 11.71
C ARG A 531 -0.34 19.58 10.86
N ILE A 532 -1.47 19.06 11.32
CA ILE A 532 -2.27 18.03 10.65
C ILE A 532 -3.62 18.64 10.31
N VAL A 533 -3.79 19.04 9.06
CA VAL A 533 -4.89 19.87 8.59
C VAL A 533 -5.88 19.05 7.77
N GLN A 534 -7.16 19.22 8.05
CA GLN A 534 -8.20 18.65 7.18
C GLN A 534 -8.37 19.53 5.94
N GLY A 535 -8.27 18.94 4.74
CA GLY A 535 -8.58 19.64 3.49
C GLY A 535 -8.27 18.83 2.23
N ASP A 536 -8.76 19.34 1.10
CA ASP A 536 -8.52 18.78 -0.23
C ASP A 536 -7.22 19.35 -0.80
N THR A 537 -6.16 18.53 -0.78
CA THR A 537 -4.84 18.90 -1.31
C THR A 537 -4.88 19.34 -2.77
N LEU A 538 -5.79 18.80 -3.58
CA LEU A 538 -5.82 19.10 -5.01
C LEU A 538 -6.42 20.47 -5.32
N ARG A 539 -7.10 21.10 -4.34
CA ARG A 539 -7.80 22.38 -4.50
C ARG A 539 -7.10 23.48 -3.72
N GLU A 540 -6.22 24.23 -4.38
CA GLU A 540 -5.36 25.25 -3.77
C GLU A 540 -5.79 26.68 -4.12
N TYR A 541 -6.35 26.87 -5.32
CA TYR A 541 -6.41 28.19 -5.96
C TYR A 541 -7.75 28.89 -5.74
N LEU A 542 -7.71 30.15 -5.29
CA LEU A 542 -8.88 31.03 -5.26
C LEU A 542 -8.84 31.91 -6.52
N ASP A 543 -9.93 31.90 -7.28
CA ASP A 543 -9.99 32.58 -8.58
C ASP A 543 -8.82 32.22 -9.54
N GLY A 544 -8.41 30.95 -9.55
CA GLY A 544 -7.34 30.45 -10.42
C GLY A 544 -5.90 30.79 -9.99
N GLU A 545 -5.73 31.47 -8.84
CA GLU A 545 -4.43 31.92 -8.36
C GLU A 545 -4.19 31.55 -6.89
N PRO A 546 -2.93 31.29 -6.48
CA PRO A 546 -2.63 30.96 -5.10
C PRO A 546 -2.79 32.20 -4.22
N ILE A 547 -3.44 31.99 -3.06
CA ILE A 547 -3.30 32.91 -1.95
C ILE A 547 -1.84 32.83 -1.52
N LEU A 548 -1.03 33.87 -1.35
CA LEU A 548 0.43 33.74 -1.22
C LEU A 548 1.07 33.23 -2.52
N PRO A 549 1.38 34.16 -3.45
CA PRO A 549 2.00 33.81 -4.71
C PRO A 549 3.37 33.15 -4.50
N PRO A 550 3.86 32.36 -5.48
CA PRO A 550 5.24 31.90 -5.49
C PRO A 550 6.18 33.13 -5.56
N GLN A 551 6.73 33.53 -4.41
CA GLN A 551 7.71 34.62 -4.20
C GLN A 551 7.25 36.06 -4.57
N THR A 552 6.71 36.80 -3.59
CA THR A 552 6.71 38.28 -3.62
C THR A 552 7.04 38.87 -2.22
N GLY A 553 8.33 39.00 -1.88
CA GLY A 553 8.76 39.80 -0.72
C GLY A 553 9.98 39.24 0.03
N PRO A 554 10.73 40.10 0.75
CA PRO A 554 12.03 39.76 1.32
C PRO A 554 11.95 38.55 2.26
N GLY A 555 12.77 37.54 1.97
CA GLY A 555 12.86 36.31 2.73
C GLY A 555 13.07 36.57 4.22
N PHE A 556 12.38 35.81 5.06
CA PHE A 556 12.66 35.79 6.49
C PHE A 556 13.86 34.86 6.76
N GLU A 557 14.94 35.38 7.33
CA GLU A 557 15.99 34.53 7.92
C GLU A 557 15.45 33.88 9.20
N LYS A 558 15.46 32.54 9.24
CA LYS A 558 15.20 31.76 10.45
C LYS A 558 16.54 31.44 11.12
N GLU A 559 16.73 31.85 12.37
CA GLU A 559 17.80 31.27 13.21
C GLU A 559 17.38 29.87 13.65
N HIS A 560 18.00 28.82 13.08
CA HIS A 560 18.09 27.40 13.50
C HIS A 560 16.86 26.64 14.10
N ASN A 561 15.69 27.24 14.23
CA ASN A 561 14.42 26.64 14.66
C ASN A 561 13.22 27.40 14.03
N LEU A 562 12.07 26.74 13.90
CA LEU A 562 10.88 27.30 13.21
C LEU A 562 10.33 28.58 13.87
N PHE A 563 10.72 28.84 15.12
CA PHE A 563 10.17 29.84 16.02
C PHE A 563 11.18 30.90 16.48
N GLY A 564 12.37 30.97 15.84
CA GLY A 564 13.35 32.01 16.10
C GLY A 564 12.83 33.42 15.81
N THR A 565 13.55 34.45 16.24
CA THR A 565 13.13 35.84 16.00
C THR A 565 13.14 36.16 14.51
N VAL A 566 11.96 36.14 13.89
CA VAL A 566 11.76 36.49 12.47
C VAL A 566 12.14 37.95 12.25
N LYS A 567 13.26 38.20 11.56
CA LYS A 567 13.69 39.56 11.16
C LYS A 567 13.32 39.81 9.69
N PRO A 568 12.60 40.91 9.37
CA PRO A 568 12.32 41.27 7.99
C PRO A 568 13.58 41.80 7.29
N GLN A 569 13.82 41.37 6.04
CA GLN A 569 14.84 41.97 5.17
C GLN A 569 14.27 43.23 4.47
N GLY A 570 15.05 44.31 4.38
CA GLY A 570 14.80 45.42 3.44
C GLY A 570 13.75 46.48 3.81
N LYS A 571 14.02 47.73 3.39
CA LYS A 571 13.06 48.86 3.40
C LYS A 571 12.43 49.01 2.02
N LEU A 572 11.45 48.20 1.64
CA LEU A 572 10.70 48.43 0.39
C LEU A 572 9.31 47.78 0.48
N TYR A 573 8.26 48.60 0.42
CA TYR A 573 6.82 48.29 0.37
C TYR A 573 6.36 46.95 1.01
N VAL A 574 5.98 47.00 2.29
CA VAL A 574 5.29 45.86 2.92
C VAL A 574 3.79 46.01 2.67
N ASP A 575 3.30 45.32 1.64
CA ASP A 575 1.87 45.03 1.42
C ASP A 575 1.22 44.55 2.74
N GLU A 576 -0.02 44.96 3.00
CA GLU A 576 -0.79 44.54 4.18
C GLU A 576 -0.84 43.01 4.29
N ARG A 577 -0.95 42.32 3.16
CA ARG A 577 -0.88 40.85 3.06
C ARG A 577 0.38 40.25 3.70
N ALA A 578 1.55 40.84 3.42
CA ALA A 578 2.83 40.37 3.96
C ALA A 578 2.93 40.61 5.47
N LYS A 579 2.42 41.75 5.97
CA LYS A 579 2.37 42.04 7.42
C LYS A 579 1.51 41.01 8.16
N ARG A 580 0.33 40.71 7.61
CA ARG A 580 -0.59 39.71 8.17
C ARG A 580 0.00 38.31 8.16
N THR A 581 0.71 37.95 7.10
CA THR A 581 1.39 36.64 7.01
C THR A 581 2.45 36.48 8.13
N VAL A 582 3.25 37.52 8.40
CA VAL A 582 4.23 37.49 9.51
C VAL A 582 3.55 37.39 10.88
N SER A 583 2.48 38.16 11.07
CA SER A 583 1.66 38.09 12.28
C SER A 583 1.13 36.66 12.51
N MET A 584 0.56 36.06 11.47
CA MET A 584 0.02 34.71 11.50
C MET A 584 1.07 33.67 11.84
N VAL A 585 2.25 33.71 11.21
CA VAL A 585 3.37 32.78 11.51
C VAL A 585 3.79 32.87 12.98
N ARG A 586 3.79 34.07 13.56
CA ARG A 586 4.07 34.25 15.00
C ARG A 586 2.96 33.68 15.88
N HIS A 587 1.70 33.85 15.49
CA HIS A 587 0.57 33.29 16.24
C HIS A 587 0.55 31.75 16.17
N LEU A 588 0.83 31.15 15.01
CA LEU A 588 0.98 29.71 14.83
C LEU A 588 2.10 29.14 15.74
N ALA A 589 3.21 29.86 15.84
CA ALA A 589 4.32 29.51 16.74
C ALA A 589 3.91 29.50 18.22
N GLY A 590 3.18 30.53 18.66
CA GLY A 590 2.64 30.58 20.02
C GLY A 590 1.62 29.49 20.28
N TYR A 591 0.78 29.17 19.29
CA TYR A 591 -0.32 28.22 19.44
C TYR A 591 0.18 26.80 19.68
N PHE A 592 1.26 26.37 19.03
CA PHE A 592 1.78 25.00 19.18
C PHE A 592 2.11 24.63 20.64
N ASN A 593 2.75 25.55 21.39
CA ASN A 593 3.23 25.30 22.75
C ASN A 593 2.32 25.84 23.84
N THR A 594 1.29 26.62 23.51
CA THR A 594 0.45 27.25 24.54
C THR A 594 -0.34 26.21 25.32
N THR A 595 -0.37 26.37 26.64
CA THR A 595 -1.06 25.46 27.56
C THR A 595 -2.23 26.10 28.30
N ALA A 596 -2.49 27.38 28.07
CA ALA A 596 -3.56 28.11 28.74
C ALA A 596 -4.75 28.29 27.80
N ASP A 597 -5.94 27.80 28.17
CA ASP A 597 -7.16 27.88 27.36
C ASP A 597 -7.50 29.29 26.87
N ALA A 598 -7.25 30.31 27.69
CA ALA A 598 -7.48 31.71 27.34
C ALA A 598 -6.53 32.18 26.22
N GLU A 599 -5.24 31.82 26.32
CA GLU A 599 -4.25 32.17 25.31
C GLU A 599 -4.44 31.33 24.05
N LYS A 600 -4.80 30.05 24.18
CA LYS A 600 -5.15 29.17 23.05
C LYS A 600 -6.30 29.75 22.23
N ARG A 601 -7.40 30.17 22.90
CA ARG A 601 -8.53 30.84 22.24
C ARG A 601 -8.12 32.15 21.59
N ARG A 602 -7.39 33.01 22.30
CA ARG A 602 -6.87 34.28 21.78
C ARG A 602 -6.01 34.08 20.53
N LEU A 603 -5.08 33.11 20.55
CA LEU A 603 -4.21 32.82 19.41
C LEU A 603 -5.00 32.24 18.24
N ARG A 604 -5.98 31.37 18.49
CA ARG A 604 -6.87 30.85 17.45
C ARG A 604 -7.67 31.97 16.78
N GLU A 605 -8.25 32.88 17.56
CA GLU A 605 -8.95 34.06 17.06
C GLU A 605 -8.01 34.98 16.27
N ALA A 606 -6.79 35.20 16.75
CA ALA A 606 -5.79 36.01 16.05
C ALA A 606 -5.36 35.39 14.70
N ILE A 607 -5.18 34.07 14.64
CA ILE A 607 -4.90 33.35 13.39
C ILE A 607 -6.05 33.51 12.41
N GLN A 608 -7.31 33.32 12.86
CA GLN A 608 -8.49 33.49 12.01
C GLN A 608 -8.65 34.92 11.50
N LEU A 609 -8.34 35.92 12.33
CA LEU A 609 -8.32 37.33 11.91
C LEU A 609 -7.24 37.60 10.85
N ASP A 610 -6.04 37.05 11.02
CA ASP A 610 -4.97 37.20 10.03
C ASP A 610 -5.33 36.50 8.71
N ILE A 611 -5.91 35.29 8.75
CA ILE A 611 -6.45 34.58 7.57
C ILE A 611 -7.49 35.45 6.86
N GLY A 612 -8.49 35.96 7.59
CA GLY A 612 -9.55 36.80 7.04
C GLY A 612 -9.01 38.07 6.37
N ALA A 613 -8.02 38.73 6.99
CA ALA A 613 -7.38 39.91 6.42
C ALA A 613 -6.58 39.58 5.14
N ILE A 614 -5.88 38.44 5.10
CA ILE A 614 -5.14 37.99 3.91
C ILE A 614 -6.10 37.68 2.76
N LEU A 615 -7.23 37.02 3.05
CA LEU A 615 -8.27 36.70 2.06
C LEU A 615 -8.94 37.95 1.50
N GLN A 616 -9.31 38.90 2.37
CA GLN A 616 -9.89 40.17 1.95
C GLN A 616 -8.96 40.94 1.02
N GLU A 617 -7.67 40.99 1.34
CA GLU A 617 -6.69 41.65 0.48
C GLU A 617 -6.48 40.90 -0.85
N HIS A 618 -6.49 39.56 -0.83
CA HIS A 618 -6.46 38.73 -2.05
C HIS A 618 -7.62 39.08 -2.98
N TRP A 619 -8.85 39.00 -2.51
CA TRP A 619 -10.03 39.33 -3.32
C TRP A 619 -10.00 40.78 -3.78
N ARG A 620 -9.59 41.73 -2.95
CA ARG A 620 -9.50 43.15 -3.33
C ARG A 620 -8.54 43.37 -4.49
N VAL A 621 -7.38 42.72 -4.47
CA VAL A 621 -6.36 42.82 -5.54
C VAL A 621 -6.86 42.17 -6.83
N HIS A 622 -7.44 40.98 -6.75
CA HIS A 622 -7.94 40.24 -7.90
C HIS A 622 -9.17 40.92 -8.53
N GLU A 623 -10.11 41.39 -7.71
CA GLU A 623 -11.28 42.15 -8.17
C GLU A 623 -10.84 43.43 -8.89
N ALA A 624 -9.83 44.13 -8.37
CA ALA A 624 -9.28 45.32 -9.03
C ALA A 624 -8.58 45.00 -10.36
N HIS A 625 -7.92 43.83 -10.47
CA HIS A 625 -7.31 43.38 -11.71
C HIS A 625 -8.37 43.10 -12.78
N TRP A 626 -9.36 42.25 -12.48
CA TRP A 626 -10.38 41.85 -13.44
C TRP A 626 -11.35 42.98 -13.80
N LYS A 627 -11.62 43.93 -12.88
CA LYS A 627 -12.35 45.15 -13.23
C LYS A 627 -11.61 45.98 -14.27
N ARG A 628 -10.29 46.12 -14.16
CA ARG A 628 -9.48 46.84 -15.16
C ARG A 628 -9.49 46.14 -16.52
N GLU A 629 -9.40 44.81 -16.54
CA GLU A 629 -9.49 44.04 -17.79
C GLU A 629 -10.87 44.22 -18.45
N SER A 630 -11.95 44.15 -17.66
CA SER A 630 -13.31 44.45 -18.13
C SER A 630 -13.43 45.87 -18.67
N ASP A 631 -13.00 46.88 -17.90
CA ASP A 631 -13.04 48.29 -18.28
C ASP A 631 -12.24 48.55 -19.56
N LEU A 632 -11.11 47.86 -19.76
CA LEU A 632 -10.31 47.96 -20.98
C LEU A 632 -11.08 47.47 -22.22
N VAL A 633 -11.88 46.40 -22.11
CA VAL A 633 -12.77 45.96 -23.20
C VAL A 633 -13.90 46.96 -23.43
N LEU A 634 -14.50 47.50 -22.36
CA LEU A 634 -15.58 48.50 -22.46
C LEU A 634 -15.08 49.80 -23.11
N ASP A 635 -13.93 50.31 -22.70
CA ASP A 635 -13.26 51.47 -23.31
C ASP A 635 -12.94 51.22 -24.79
N LYS A 636 -12.53 49.99 -25.13
CA LYS A 636 -12.29 49.62 -26.53
C LYS A 636 -13.58 49.64 -27.36
N ALA A 637 -14.68 49.15 -26.80
CA ALA A 637 -16.01 49.23 -27.43
C ALA A 637 -16.43 50.68 -27.67
N LEU A 638 -16.24 51.54 -26.66
CA LEU A 638 -16.52 52.98 -26.73
C LEU A 638 -15.69 53.67 -27.81
N GLN A 639 -14.37 53.43 -27.86
CA GLN A 639 -13.47 53.98 -28.88
C GLN A 639 -13.86 53.55 -30.31
N MET A 640 -14.41 52.35 -30.46
CA MET A 640 -14.87 51.83 -31.75
C MET A 640 -16.31 52.23 -32.09
N HIS A 641 -17.01 52.95 -31.20
CA HIS A 641 -18.44 53.24 -31.31
C HIS A 641 -19.29 51.99 -31.55
N ARG A 642 -18.95 50.89 -30.86
CA ARG A 642 -19.62 49.59 -30.95
C ARG A 642 -20.14 49.17 -29.59
N LYS A 643 -21.13 48.26 -29.57
CA LYS A 643 -21.46 47.54 -28.34
C LYS A 643 -20.40 46.46 -28.08
N PRO A 644 -20.18 46.03 -26.82
CA PRO A 644 -19.29 44.91 -26.51
C PRO A 644 -19.64 43.62 -27.30
N GLU A 645 -20.94 43.40 -27.53
CA GLU A 645 -21.50 42.31 -28.36
C GLU A 645 -21.08 42.37 -29.83
N ASP A 646 -20.64 43.54 -30.33
CA ASP A 646 -20.23 43.76 -31.74
C ASP A 646 -18.70 43.77 -31.92
N LEU A 647 -17.93 43.51 -30.85
CA LEU A 647 -16.47 43.39 -30.89
C LEU A 647 -16.04 42.05 -31.51
N PRO A 648 -14.77 41.94 -31.98
CA PRO A 648 -14.21 40.65 -32.39
C PRO A 648 -14.30 39.60 -31.29
N ARG A 649 -14.41 38.31 -31.68
CA ARG A 649 -14.59 37.18 -30.75
C ARG A 649 -13.57 37.15 -29.61
N ASP A 650 -12.31 37.48 -29.88
CA ASP A 650 -11.26 37.48 -28.84
C ASP A 650 -11.54 38.49 -27.72
N TRP A 651 -12.10 39.66 -28.07
CA TRP A 651 -12.48 40.68 -27.08
C TRP A 651 -13.73 40.30 -26.30
N GLN A 652 -14.70 39.66 -26.97
CA GLN A 652 -15.88 39.10 -26.30
C GLN A 652 -15.50 38.00 -25.30
N ALA A 653 -14.56 37.12 -25.69
CA ALA A 653 -14.02 36.08 -24.84
C ALA A 653 -13.35 36.68 -23.60
N LYS A 654 -12.49 37.70 -23.78
CA LYS A 654 -11.85 38.42 -22.66
C LYS A 654 -12.85 39.07 -21.71
N LEU A 655 -13.90 39.72 -22.22
CA LEU A 655 -14.93 40.31 -21.36
C LEU A 655 -15.70 39.23 -20.59
N THR A 656 -16.00 38.11 -21.25
CA THR A 656 -16.68 36.97 -20.61
C THR A 656 -15.81 36.35 -19.52
N GLU A 657 -14.53 36.15 -19.79
CA GLU A 657 -13.52 35.68 -18.84
C GLU A 657 -13.44 36.60 -17.62
N ALA A 658 -13.23 37.91 -17.82
CA ALA A 658 -13.17 38.89 -16.73
C ALA A 658 -14.46 38.89 -15.89
N GLN A 659 -15.63 38.82 -16.52
CA GLN A 659 -16.91 38.75 -15.79
C GLN A 659 -17.06 37.45 -14.99
N ASN A 660 -16.60 36.32 -15.53
CA ASN A 660 -16.63 35.03 -14.84
C ASN A 660 -15.75 35.06 -13.58
N HIS A 661 -14.54 35.61 -13.67
CA HIS A 661 -13.64 35.80 -12.52
C HIS A 661 -14.25 36.73 -11.47
N LEU A 662 -14.82 37.87 -11.87
CA LEU A 662 -15.50 38.78 -10.93
C LEU A 662 -16.66 38.10 -10.19
N ASN A 663 -17.50 37.36 -10.90
CA ASN A 663 -18.61 36.60 -10.30
C ASN A 663 -18.10 35.51 -9.35
N ARG A 664 -16.98 34.85 -9.68
CA ARG A 664 -16.35 33.82 -8.85
C ARG A 664 -15.80 34.43 -7.56
N ILE A 665 -15.08 35.55 -7.64
CA ILE A 665 -14.57 36.29 -6.48
C ILE A 665 -15.72 36.70 -5.55
N GLU A 666 -16.82 37.23 -6.12
CA GLU A 666 -18.00 37.61 -5.34
C GLU A 666 -18.61 36.40 -4.61
N ALA A 667 -18.80 35.28 -5.32
CA ALA A 667 -19.33 34.05 -4.73
C ALA A 667 -18.42 33.48 -3.63
N GLU A 668 -17.10 33.47 -3.83
CA GLU A 668 -16.11 33.02 -2.85
C GLU A 668 -16.12 33.90 -1.59
N ARG A 669 -16.11 35.22 -1.78
CA ARG A 669 -16.14 36.20 -0.69
C ARG A 669 -17.43 36.10 0.11
N ASP A 670 -18.57 35.99 -0.56
CA ASP A 670 -19.87 35.89 0.09
C ASP A 670 -20.03 34.58 0.88
N ALA A 671 -19.52 33.46 0.35
CA ALA A 671 -19.47 32.19 1.07
C ALA A 671 -18.64 32.32 2.37
N PHE A 672 -17.44 32.89 2.26
CA PHE A 672 -16.58 33.09 3.43
C PHE A 672 -17.18 34.04 4.46
N LEU A 673 -17.81 35.14 4.04
CA LEU A 673 -18.46 36.09 4.96
C LEU A 673 -19.69 35.49 5.65
N LYS A 674 -20.37 34.54 5.02
CA LYS A 674 -21.60 33.92 5.55
C LYS A 674 -21.31 32.91 6.65
N ASP A 675 -20.36 32.00 6.44
CA ASP A 675 -20.10 30.90 7.38
C ASP A 675 -18.61 30.52 7.52
N GLY A 676 -17.69 31.33 7.00
CA GLY A 676 -16.25 31.10 7.08
C GLY A 676 -15.72 30.01 6.16
N THR A 677 -16.56 29.47 5.27
CA THR A 677 -16.16 28.38 4.37
C THR A 677 -15.44 28.90 3.14
N LEU A 678 -14.35 28.21 2.77
CA LEU A 678 -13.68 28.39 1.49
C LEU A 678 -13.95 27.16 0.61
N PRO A 679 -14.09 27.35 -0.71
CA PRO A 679 -14.25 26.23 -1.62
C PRO A 679 -12.95 25.43 -1.82
N VAL A 680 -11.82 25.90 -1.28
CA VAL A 680 -10.47 25.34 -1.47
C VAL A 680 -9.76 25.18 -0.13
N THR A 681 -8.65 24.45 -0.16
CA THR A 681 -7.73 24.29 0.97
C THR A 681 -6.42 25.00 0.61
N PRO A 682 -6.26 26.30 0.95
CA PRO A 682 -5.08 27.05 0.54
C PRO A 682 -3.85 26.64 1.38
N LEU A 683 -3.17 25.56 0.99
CA LEU A 683 -2.05 24.98 1.73
C LEU A 683 -0.90 25.96 1.90
N ARG A 684 -0.67 26.83 0.91
CA ARG A 684 0.33 27.90 1.03
C ARG A 684 0.04 28.83 2.21
N LEU A 685 -1.24 29.14 2.43
CA LEU A 685 -1.68 29.95 3.57
C LEU A 685 -1.66 29.18 4.88
N LEU A 686 -2.19 27.94 4.88
CA LEU A 686 -2.28 27.09 6.06
C LEU A 686 -0.90 26.69 6.60
N PHE A 687 0.08 26.58 5.71
CA PHE A 687 1.50 26.36 6.01
C PHE A 687 2.35 27.59 5.68
N ALA A 688 1.85 28.78 5.98
CA ALA A 688 2.56 30.03 5.68
C ALA A 688 3.98 30.07 6.27
N GLU A 689 4.26 29.40 7.39
CA GLU A 689 5.59 29.30 7.96
C GLU A 689 6.59 28.54 7.07
N VAL A 690 6.10 27.72 6.14
CA VAL A 690 6.89 27.01 5.12
C VAL A 690 7.05 27.87 3.88
N PHE A 691 5.97 28.47 3.39
CA PHE A 691 5.97 29.22 2.13
C PHE A 691 6.46 30.67 2.24
N ALA A 692 6.43 31.25 3.44
CA ALA A 692 7.07 32.55 3.74
C ALA A 692 8.58 32.43 4.01
N ALA A 693 9.09 31.23 4.30
CA ALA A 693 10.52 31.02 4.55
C ALA A 693 11.34 31.02 3.25
N THR A 694 12.65 31.25 3.37
CA THR A 694 13.60 31.12 2.25
C THR A 694 14.55 29.95 2.51
N PRO A 695 14.65 28.95 1.60
CA PRO A 695 13.83 28.78 0.39
C PRO A 695 12.36 28.41 0.70
N SER A 696 11.45 28.89 -0.16
CA SER A 696 9.99 28.71 -0.03
C SER A 696 9.56 27.34 -0.56
N GLY A 697 8.70 26.65 0.20
CA GLY A 697 8.21 25.30 -0.11
C GLY A 697 8.84 24.22 0.79
N PHE A 698 8.31 23.00 0.69
CA PHE A 698 8.76 21.84 1.45
C PHE A 698 10.06 21.27 0.92
N ASP A 699 10.87 20.69 1.81
CA ASP A 699 12.11 19.97 1.46
C ASP A 699 11.80 18.57 0.92
N ILE A 700 10.81 17.91 1.53
CA ILE A 700 10.33 16.57 1.15
C ILE A 700 8.80 16.57 1.08
N VAL A 701 8.24 15.96 0.04
CA VAL A 701 6.82 15.60 -0.06
C VAL A 701 6.75 14.08 -0.25
N ILE A 702 6.12 13.38 0.69
CA ILE A 702 6.09 11.91 0.75
C ILE A 702 4.66 11.43 1.03
N ALA A 703 4.16 10.45 0.28
CA ALA A 703 2.79 9.96 0.46
C ALA A 703 2.53 8.59 -0.20
N ASN A 704 1.40 8.01 0.19
CA ASN A 704 0.64 7.06 -0.63
C ASN A 704 -0.64 7.76 -1.12
N PRO A 705 -0.65 8.42 -2.30
CA PRO A 705 -1.82 9.12 -2.80
C PRO A 705 -3.02 8.18 -3.04
N PRO A 706 -4.26 8.68 -3.11
CA PRO A 706 -5.46 7.84 -3.29
C PRO A 706 -5.57 7.24 -4.71
N TYR A 707 -5.86 5.92 -4.81
CA TYR A 707 -5.91 5.18 -6.07
C TYR A 707 -7.35 5.13 -6.62
N VAL A 708 -7.90 6.30 -6.97
CA VAL A 708 -9.28 6.41 -7.47
C VAL A 708 -9.29 6.46 -9.00
N ARG A 709 -10.04 5.54 -9.62
CA ARG A 709 -10.16 5.46 -11.08
C ARG A 709 -10.94 6.64 -11.67
N GLN A 710 -10.60 7.03 -12.89
CA GLN A 710 -11.20 8.16 -13.61
C GLN A 710 -12.74 8.14 -13.68
N GLU A 711 -13.38 6.96 -13.68
CA GLU A 711 -14.84 6.81 -13.71
C GLU A 711 -15.50 7.31 -12.42
N LEU A 712 -14.82 7.19 -11.28
CA LEU A 712 -15.33 7.54 -9.96
C LEU A 712 -15.17 9.04 -9.64
N ILE A 713 -14.22 9.72 -10.27
CA ILE A 713 -13.96 11.16 -10.07
C ILE A 713 -14.73 12.07 -11.03
N ARG A 714 -15.77 11.56 -11.73
CA ARG A 714 -16.52 12.34 -12.73
C ARG A 714 -17.04 13.68 -12.21
N LYS A 715 -17.45 13.75 -10.95
CA LYS A 715 -17.95 14.99 -10.30
C LYS A 715 -16.84 16.00 -10.04
N LEU A 716 -15.59 15.55 -9.87
CA LEU A 716 -14.42 16.40 -9.58
C LEU A 716 -13.76 16.94 -10.85
N LYS A 717 -14.03 16.34 -12.03
CA LYS A 717 -13.36 16.71 -13.30
C LYS A 717 -13.40 18.22 -13.62
N PRO A 718 -14.52 18.95 -13.50
CA PRO A 718 -14.54 20.39 -13.78
C PRO A 718 -13.62 21.18 -12.84
N GLN A 719 -13.52 20.76 -11.57
CA GLN A 719 -12.65 21.40 -10.58
C GLN A 719 -11.18 21.08 -10.85
N LEU A 720 -10.86 19.84 -11.23
CA LEU A 720 -9.51 19.44 -11.60
C LEU A 720 -9.04 20.11 -12.90
N GLU A 721 -9.93 20.35 -13.85
CA GLU A 721 -9.62 21.09 -15.08
C GLU A 721 -9.25 22.55 -14.76
N ASP A 722 -10.03 23.20 -13.90
CA ASP A 722 -9.78 24.57 -13.42
C ASP A 722 -8.46 24.68 -12.61
N GLU A 723 -8.14 23.68 -11.78
CA GLU A 723 -6.93 23.68 -10.93
C GLU A 723 -5.64 23.32 -11.68
N PHE A 724 -5.71 22.51 -12.74
CA PHE A 724 -4.54 21.94 -13.40
C PHE A 724 -4.36 22.33 -14.88
N ASP A 725 -5.35 23.02 -15.48
CA ASP A 725 -5.30 23.58 -16.83
C ASP A 725 -4.66 22.61 -17.86
N SER A 726 -3.53 22.98 -18.48
CA SER A 726 -2.84 22.18 -19.50
C SER A 726 -2.34 20.81 -19.02
N PHE A 727 -2.24 20.58 -17.72
CA PHE A 727 -1.90 19.28 -17.15
C PHE A 727 -3.12 18.34 -17.06
N PHE A 728 -4.34 18.88 -17.05
CA PHE A 728 -5.56 18.09 -16.91
C PHE A 728 -5.75 17.09 -18.05
N CYS A 729 -6.15 15.87 -17.68
CA CYS A 729 -6.48 14.80 -18.62
C CYS A 729 -7.76 14.10 -18.14
N GLY A 730 -8.86 14.24 -18.88
CA GLY A 730 -10.17 13.74 -18.46
C GLY A 730 -10.27 12.22 -18.29
N THR A 731 -9.25 11.45 -18.68
CA THR A 731 -9.16 9.99 -18.50
C THR A 731 -8.09 9.56 -17.51
N ALA A 732 -7.46 10.51 -16.80
CA ALA A 732 -6.44 10.20 -15.80
C ALA A 732 -7.06 9.80 -14.45
N ASP A 733 -6.38 8.89 -13.76
CA ASP A 733 -6.71 8.47 -12.40
C ASP A 733 -6.23 9.51 -11.38
N LEU A 734 -6.87 9.60 -10.20
CA LEU A 734 -6.73 10.75 -9.28
C LEU A 734 -5.28 11.04 -8.82
N TYR A 735 -4.48 9.99 -8.61
CA TYR A 735 -3.10 10.12 -8.13
C TYR A 735 -2.17 10.89 -9.10
N THR A 736 -2.52 11.02 -10.39
CA THR A 736 -1.70 11.79 -11.34
C THR A 736 -1.66 13.28 -11.00
N TYR A 737 -2.76 13.81 -10.46
CA TYR A 737 -2.88 15.20 -10.02
C TYR A 737 -2.09 15.47 -8.74
N PHE A 738 -1.97 14.45 -7.86
CA PHE A 738 -1.09 14.53 -6.69
C PHE A 738 0.38 14.68 -7.08
N TYR A 739 0.87 14.04 -8.15
CA TYR A 739 2.25 14.27 -8.62
C TYR A 739 2.49 15.75 -8.98
N LYS A 740 1.56 16.37 -9.71
CA LYS A 740 1.66 17.79 -10.07
C LYS A 740 1.63 18.68 -8.84
N ARG A 741 0.64 18.49 -7.96
CA ARG A 741 0.50 19.28 -6.74
C ARG A 741 1.68 19.10 -5.78
N GLY A 742 2.16 17.87 -5.61
CA GLY A 742 3.33 17.57 -4.78
C GLY A 742 4.57 18.32 -5.25
N LEU A 743 4.83 18.36 -6.57
CA LEU A 743 5.90 19.19 -7.13
C LEU A 743 5.64 20.69 -6.91
N ASP A 744 4.41 21.18 -6.98
CA ASP A 744 4.10 22.60 -6.75
C ASP A 744 4.32 23.06 -5.30
N LEU A 745 4.21 22.13 -4.34
CA LEU A 745 4.44 22.36 -2.91
C LEU A 745 5.92 22.26 -2.52
N LEU A 746 6.74 21.58 -3.33
CA LEU A 746 8.19 21.50 -3.11
C LEU A 746 8.91 22.80 -3.44
N ARG A 747 9.97 23.09 -2.69
CA ARG A 747 10.99 24.05 -3.10
C ARG A 747 11.81 23.50 -4.27
N GLU A 748 12.55 24.38 -4.96
CA GLU A 748 13.55 23.95 -5.94
C GLU A 748 14.61 23.04 -5.28
N GLY A 749 14.97 21.94 -5.95
CA GLY A 749 15.85 20.89 -5.43
C GLY A 749 15.24 20.05 -4.29
N GLY A 750 13.96 20.22 -3.96
CA GLY A 750 13.24 19.37 -3.01
C GLY A 750 12.94 17.97 -3.57
N VAL A 751 12.55 17.06 -2.71
CA VAL A 751 12.37 15.63 -3.04
C VAL A 751 10.91 15.21 -2.91
N LEU A 752 10.35 14.60 -3.95
CA LEU A 752 9.06 13.93 -3.94
C LEU A 752 9.26 12.42 -3.86
N CYS A 753 8.56 11.72 -2.98
CA CYS A 753 8.60 10.25 -2.89
C CYS A 753 7.19 9.68 -2.75
N TYR A 754 6.64 9.12 -3.82
CA TYR A 754 5.29 8.55 -3.80
C TYR A 754 5.30 7.06 -4.12
N ILE A 755 4.42 6.32 -3.44
CA ILE A 755 3.97 4.99 -3.86
C ILE A 755 2.61 5.11 -4.55
N ALA A 756 2.53 4.83 -5.84
CA ALA A 756 1.31 4.99 -6.65
C ALA A 756 1.23 3.95 -7.77
N PRO A 757 0.06 3.71 -8.40
CA PRO A 757 -0.07 2.72 -9.46
C PRO A 757 0.82 3.02 -10.66
N ASN A 758 1.53 2.01 -11.17
CA ASN A 758 2.45 2.12 -12.29
C ASN A 758 1.77 2.37 -13.65
N LYS A 759 0.43 2.32 -13.72
CA LYS A 759 -0.35 2.37 -14.96
C LYS A 759 -0.08 3.63 -15.80
N PHE A 760 0.16 4.78 -15.17
CA PHE A 760 0.54 6.02 -15.87
C PHE A 760 1.85 5.89 -16.65
N MET A 761 2.70 4.90 -16.34
CA MET A 761 3.94 4.64 -17.09
C MET A 761 3.64 4.12 -18.50
N ARG A 762 2.49 3.45 -18.71
CA ARG A 762 2.16 2.78 -19.98
C ARG A 762 0.91 3.34 -20.66
N ALA A 763 -0.06 3.82 -19.89
CA ALA A 763 -1.35 4.28 -20.42
C ALA A 763 -1.23 5.63 -21.14
N ALA A 764 -2.06 5.84 -22.16
CA ALA A 764 -2.09 7.09 -22.93
C ALA A 764 -2.39 8.32 -22.06
N TYR A 765 -3.28 8.20 -21.07
CA TYR A 765 -3.61 9.31 -20.16
C TYR A 765 -2.41 9.81 -19.34
N GLY A 766 -1.38 8.96 -19.14
CA GLY A 766 -0.21 9.27 -18.33
C GLY A 766 0.84 10.15 -19.02
N ALA A 767 0.62 10.56 -20.27
CA ALA A 767 1.59 11.34 -21.05
C ALA A 767 2.00 12.65 -20.34
N ASN A 768 1.04 13.40 -19.80
CA ASN A 768 1.31 14.64 -19.05
C ASN A 768 2.14 14.37 -17.78
N THR A 769 1.81 13.30 -17.05
CA THR A 769 2.58 12.89 -15.87
C THR A 769 4.00 12.49 -16.25
N ARG A 770 4.19 11.65 -17.28
CA ARG A 770 5.54 11.26 -17.74
C ARG A 770 6.37 12.48 -18.14
N LYS A 771 5.80 13.40 -18.92
CA LYS A 771 6.45 14.64 -19.33
C LYS A 771 6.83 15.53 -18.15
N LEU A 772 5.92 15.71 -17.19
CA LEU A 772 6.19 16.44 -15.95
C LEU A 772 7.40 15.86 -15.22
N LEU A 773 7.43 14.54 -15.08
CA LEU A 773 8.47 13.82 -14.33
C LEU A 773 9.82 13.70 -15.07
N THR A 774 9.90 14.07 -16.36
CA THR A 774 11.15 14.03 -17.16
C THR A 774 11.58 15.40 -17.68
N SER A 775 10.75 16.43 -17.56
CA SER A 775 11.04 17.80 -18.06
C SER A 775 11.11 18.85 -16.96
N ASN A 776 10.30 18.71 -15.92
CA ASN A 776 10.24 19.66 -14.79
C ASN A 776 10.81 19.06 -13.50
N ALA A 777 11.10 17.77 -13.52
CA ALA A 777 11.62 17.03 -12.39
C ALA A 777 12.55 15.91 -12.90
N THR A 778 13.34 15.35 -12.00
CA THR A 778 14.36 14.35 -12.29
C THR A 778 14.10 13.09 -11.47
N PRO A 779 13.78 11.94 -12.10
CA PRO A 779 13.66 10.68 -11.39
C PRO A 779 15.04 10.23 -10.89
N GLU A 780 15.16 9.93 -9.60
CA GLU A 780 16.37 9.37 -8.98
C GLU A 780 16.26 7.86 -8.80
N LEU A 781 15.07 7.40 -8.40
CA LEU A 781 14.78 5.98 -8.16
C LEU A 781 13.36 5.64 -8.60
N ILE A 782 13.22 4.54 -9.34
CA ILE A 782 11.95 3.99 -9.80
C ILE A 782 11.93 2.50 -9.40
N ILE A 783 10.98 2.11 -8.56
CA ILE A 783 10.75 0.71 -8.19
C ILE A 783 9.37 0.33 -8.67
N ASP A 784 9.28 -0.64 -9.58
CA ASP A 784 8.01 -1.22 -10.01
C ASP A 784 7.79 -2.56 -9.30
N PHE A 785 6.70 -2.68 -8.54
CA PHE A 785 6.36 -3.93 -7.86
C PHE A 785 5.58 -4.91 -8.74
N GLY A 786 5.19 -4.53 -9.95
CA GLY A 786 4.49 -5.41 -10.88
C GLY A 786 3.24 -6.03 -10.26
N ASP A 787 3.15 -7.37 -10.29
CA ASP A 787 2.03 -8.16 -9.77
C ASP A 787 2.14 -8.49 -8.27
N LEU A 788 3.16 -7.98 -7.56
CA LEU A 788 3.35 -8.31 -6.15
C LEU A 788 2.19 -7.77 -5.28
N PRO A 789 1.65 -8.57 -4.35
CA PRO A 789 0.51 -8.20 -3.52
C PRO A 789 0.94 -7.29 -2.35
N ILE A 790 1.50 -6.12 -2.66
CA ILE A 790 1.90 -5.13 -1.64
C ILE A 790 0.72 -4.70 -0.77
N PHE A 791 -0.47 -4.68 -1.36
CA PHE A 791 -1.74 -4.37 -0.72
C PHE A 791 -2.71 -5.54 -0.94
N GLU A 792 -3.73 -5.67 -0.09
CA GLU A 792 -4.74 -6.75 -0.21
C GLU A 792 -5.47 -6.75 -1.58
N ALA A 793 -5.52 -5.60 -2.26
CA ALA A 793 -6.09 -5.45 -3.59
C ALA A 793 -5.00 -5.37 -4.68
N THR A 794 -5.32 -5.84 -5.89
CA THR A 794 -4.43 -5.76 -7.05
C THR A 794 -4.32 -4.32 -7.56
N THR A 795 -3.23 -3.62 -7.23
CA THR A 795 -3.07 -2.17 -7.51
C THR A 795 -1.80 -1.79 -8.29
N TYR A 796 -0.95 -2.76 -8.65
CA TYR A 796 0.29 -2.57 -9.43
C TYR A 796 1.15 -1.37 -8.97
N PRO A 797 1.56 -1.30 -7.68
CA PRO A 797 2.19 -0.12 -7.15
C PRO A 797 3.63 0.05 -7.65
N ALA A 798 4.09 1.30 -7.68
CA ALA A 798 5.46 1.67 -7.91
C ALA A 798 5.87 2.80 -6.97
N ILE A 799 7.12 2.78 -6.50
CA ILE A 799 7.74 3.88 -5.74
C ILE A 799 8.54 4.73 -6.71
N LEU A 800 8.29 6.03 -6.70
CA LEU A 800 9.09 7.01 -7.43
C LEU A 800 9.66 8.03 -6.47
N LEU A 801 10.98 8.13 -6.45
CA LEU A 801 11.76 9.17 -5.79
C LEU A 801 12.24 10.15 -6.86
N ILE A 802 11.82 11.40 -6.74
CA ILE A 802 11.95 12.42 -7.78
C ILE A 802 12.48 13.68 -7.14
N LYS A 803 13.44 14.32 -7.79
CA LYS A 803 13.96 15.62 -7.38
C LYS A 803 13.34 16.72 -8.25
N LYS A 804 12.88 17.81 -7.63
CA LYS A 804 12.34 18.98 -8.35
C LYS A 804 13.50 19.79 -8.92
N GLU A 805 13.98 19.35 -10.07
CA GLU A 805 14.96 20.04 -10.89
C GLU A 805 14.91 19.50 -12.32
N VAL A 806 15.35 20.29 -13.29
CA VAL A 806 15.47 19.84 -14.68
C VAL A 806 16.59 18.80 -14.79
N PRO A 807 16.38 17.65 -15.45
CA PRO A 807 17.41 16.63 -15.58
C PRO A 807 18.63 17.14 -16.33
N ALA A 808 19.82 16.88 -15.77
CA ALA A 808 21.06 17.10 -16.50
C ALA A 808 21.16 16.17 -17.72
N ASN A 809 21.94 16.58 -18.73
CA ASN A 809 22.26 15.70 -19.86
C ASN A 809 22.90 14.40 -19.35
N HIS A 810 22.44 13.26 -19.88
CA HIS A 810 22.88 11.92 -19.48
C HIS A 810 22.63 11.55 -18.00
N LYS A 811 21.67 12.21 -17.33
CA LYS A 811 21.25 11.82 -15.99
C LYS A 811 20.71 10.39 -15.99
N GLU A 812 21.18 9.59 -15.05
CA GLU A 812 20.72 8.22 -14.81
C GLU A 812 19.77 8.17 -13.61
N ALA A 813 18.71 7.39 -13.75
CA ALA A 813 17.83 6.96 -12.69
C ALA A 813 18.16 5.51 -12.31
N THR A 814 18.07 5.19 -11.02
CA THR A 814 18.14 3.80 -10.54
C THR A 814 16.78 3.15 -10.74
N VAL A 815 16.71 2.05 -11.47
CA VAL A 815 15.45 1.34 -11.75
C VAL A 815 15.51 -0.07 -11.19
N ALA A 816 14.47 -0.49 -10.47
CA ALA A 816 14.27 -1.86 -10.00
C ALA A 816 12.87 -2.35 -10.39
N VAL A 817 12.76 -3.61 -10.83
CA VAL A 817 11.48 -4.24 -11.14
C VAL A 817 11.38 -5.53 -10.31
N MET A 818 10.55 -5.47 -9.27
CA MET A 818 10.41 -6.54 -8.30
C MET A 818 9.44 -7.60 -8.83
N LYS A 819 9.85 -8.88 -8.73
CA LYS A 819 9.06 -10.03 -9.20
C LYS A 819 8.84 -11.09 -8.13
N ASP A 820 9.43 -10.89 -6.96
CA ASP A 820 9.47 -11.87 -5.88
C ASP A 820 9.08 -11.19 -4.56
N GLU A 821 8.03 -11.71 -3.93
CA GLU A 821 7.46 -11.17 -2.69
C GLU A 821 8.42 -11.34 -1.51
N SER A 822 9.22 -12.41 -1.50
CA SER A 822 10.23 -12.66 -0.46
C SER A 822 11.24 -11.52 -0.34
N LYS A 823 11.42 -10.74 -1.39
CA LYS A 823 12.42 -9.68 -1.44
C LYS A 823 11.93 -8.35 -0.86
N LEU A 824 10.64 -8.22 -0.55
CA LEU A 824 10.04 -7.00 0.01
C LEU A 824 10.49 -6.71 1.43
N VAL A 825 10.83 -7.75 2.20
CA VAL A 825 11.31 -7.61 3.58
C VAL A 825 12.68 -6.91 3.61
N HIS A 826 13.46 -6.96 2.52
CA HIS A 826 14.83 -6.41 2.40
C HIS A 826 14.93 -5.51 1.18
N LEU A 827 14.00 -4.56 1.09
CA LEU A 827 13.90 -3.68 -0.06
C LEU A 827 15.25 -3.01 -0.41
N ASP A 828 16.03 -2.61 0.60
CA ASP A 828 17.35 -1.99 0.44
C ASP A 828 18.37 -2.87 -0.29
N GLU A 829 18.55 -4.10 0.20
CA GLU A 829 19.53 -5.06 -0.31
C GLU A 829 19.08 -5.61 -1.67
N THR A 830 17.78 -5.79 -1.83
CA THR A 830 17.19 -6.20 -3.10
C THR A 830 17.40 -5.13 -4.15
N ILE A 831 17.13 -3.86 -3.84
CA ILE A 831 17.37 -2.78 -4.80
C ILE A 831 18.86 -2.68 -5.13
N LYS A 832 19.75 -2.83 -4.14
CA LYS A 832 21.21 -2.84 -4.39
C LYS A 832 21.62 -3.95 -5.37
N SER A 833 21.00 -5.13 -5.32
CA SER A 833 21.37 -6.27 -6.16
C SER A 833 20.61 -6.35 -7.50
N GLU A 834 19.35 -5.93 -7.55
CA GLU A 834 18.47 -6.10 -8.72
C GLU A 834 18.33 -4.84 -9.57
N SER A 835 18.71 -3.67 -9.05
CA SER A 835 18.59 -2.43 -9.80
C SER A 835 19.55 -2.35 -10.98
N PHE A 836 19.22 -1.46 -11.92
CA PHE A 836 20.04 -1.10 -13.05
C PHE A 836 19.92 0.41 -13.31
N ALA A 837 20.95 0.97 -13.92
CA ALA A 837 20.93 2.37 -14.36
C ALA A 837 20.15 2.50 -15.67
N MET A 838 19.26 3.48 -15.74
CA MET A 838 18.54 3.86 -16.94
C MET A 838 18.70 5.35 -17.19
N GLN A 839 18.97 5.73 -18.44
CA GLN A 839 19.08 7.13 -18.83
C GLN A 839 17.70 7.78 -18.78
N VAL A 840 17.56 8.93 -18.10
CA VAL A 840 16.27 9.62 -17.95
C VAL A 840 15.70 10.03 -19.31
N GLN A 841 16.56 10.34 -20.28
CA GLN A 841 16.16 10.63 -21.67
C GLN A 841 15.53 9.42 -22.41
N ASP A 842 15.75 8.18 -21.94
CA ASP A 842 15.12 6.99 -22.51
C ASP A 842 13.70 6.78 -21.94
N LEU A 843 13.30 7.53 -20.91
CA LEU A 843 11.94 7.54 -20.36
C LEU A 843 11.02 8.41 -21.24
N SER A 844 10.47 7.80 -22.28
CA SER A 844 9.63 8.49 -23.27
C SER A 844 8.26 8.93 -22.75
N ASP A 845 7.79 10.08 -23.25
CA ASP A 845 6.41 10.54 -23.10
C ASP A 845 5.39 9.56 -23.71
N ALA A 846 5.78 8.69 -24.64
CA ALA A 846 4.90 7.66 -25.20
C ALA A 846 4.67 6.48 -24.23
N GLY A 847 5.61 6.24 -23.30
CA GLY A 847 5.54 5.18 -22.31
C GLY A 847 6.91 4.81 -21.77
N TRP A 848 6.99 4.48 -20.47
CA TRP A 848 8.20 3.99 -19.83
C TRP A 848 8.28 2.47 -19.92
N THR A 849 9.34 1.97 -20.53
CA THR A 849 9.67 0.55 -20.56
C THR A 849 10.82 0.32 -19.60
N LEU A 850 10.51 -0.11 -18.38
CA LEU A 850 11.48 -0.35 -17.31
C LEU A 850 12.18 -1.70 -17.53
N GLU A 851 13.07 -1.76 -18.52
CA GLU A 851 13.86 -2.95 -18.85
C GLU A 851 15.35 -2.61 -18.97
N ARG A 852 16.20 -3.61 -18.75
CA ARG A 852 17.66 -3.43 -18.81
C ARG A 852 18.10 -2.90 -20.19
N PRO A 853 19.11 -2.02 -20.28
CA PRO A 853 19.57 -1.47 -21.56
C PRO A 853 19.99 -2.52 -22.60
N GLU A 854 20.58 -3.66 -22.19
CA GLU A 854 20.83 -4.77 -23.13
C GLU A 854 19.55 -5.38 -23.71
N VAL A 855 18.47 -5.51 -22.93
CA VAL A 855 17.17 -6.03 -23.39
C VAL A 855 16.54 -5.05 -24.37
N LEU A 856 16.51 -3.75 -24.06
CA LEU A 856 15.96 -2.73 -24.96
C LEU A 856 16.71 -2.67 -26.31
N ARG A 857 18.05 -2.77 -26.28
CA ARG A 857 18.87 -2.85 -27.51
C ARG A 857 18.57 -4.10 -28.32
N LEU A 858 18.42 -5.25 -27.65
CA LEU A 858 18.05 -6.50 -28.31
C LEU A 858 16.66 -6.41 -28.93
N MET A 859 15.65 -5.92 -28.20
CA MET A 859 14.29 -5.73 -28.71
C MET A 859 14.25 -4.84 -29.95
N ARG A 860 15.02 -3.74 -29.96
CA ARG A 860 15.17 -2.86 -31.13
C ARG A 860 15.80 -3.59 -32.31
N LYS A 861 16.90 -4.31 -32.08
CA LYS A 861 17.56 -5.14 -33.11
C LYS A 861 16.62 -6.18 -33.70
N LEU A 862 15.78 -6.82 -32.89
CA LEU A 862 14.79 -7.79 -33.35
C LEU A 862 13.74 -7.10 -34.24
N ARG A 863 13.21 -5.95 -33.84
CA ARG A 863 12.28 -5.14 -34.66
C ARG A 863 12.91 -4.71 -35.98
N ASP A 864 14.16 -4.24 -35.98
CA ASP A 864 14.86 -3.77 -37.19
C ASP A 864 15.16 -4.89 -38.19
N LYS A 865 15.27 -6.14 -37.73
CA LYS A 865 15.59 -7.31 -38.57
C LYS A 865 14.38 -8.06 -39.10
N GLY A 866 13.23 -7.94 -38.45
CA GLY A 866 12.02 -8.64 -38.84
C GLY A 866 10.96 -7.72 -39.45
N VAL A 867 10.00 -8.33 -40.12
CA VAL A 867 8.74 -7.68 -40.50
C VAL A 867 7.70 -8.04 -39.45
N PRO A 868 6.89 -7.08 -38.93
CA PRO A 868 5.82 -7.40 -38.00
C PRO A 868 4.93 -8.52 -38.54
N LEU A 869 4.61 -9.51 -37.70
CA LEU A 869 3.85 -10.69 -38.12
C LEU A 869 2.54 -10.32 -38.80
N GLY A 870 1.88 -9.25 -38.35
CA GLY A 870 0.67 -8.73 -38.98
C GLY A 870 0.87 -8.37 -40.44
N ASP A 871 1.96 -7.70 -40.79
CA ASP A 871 2.30 -7.40 -42.18
C ASP A 871 2.73 -8.67 -42.91
N TYR A 872 3.50 -9.54 -42.25
CA TYR A 872 3.97 -10.81 -42.80
C TYR A 872 2.83 -11.73 -43.27
N VAL A 873 1.75 -11.80 -42.48
CA VAL A 873 0.55 -12.61 -42.80
C VAL A 873 -0.61 -11.79 -43.39
N LYS A 874 -0.37 -10.50 -43.69
CA LYS A 874 -1.37 -9.57 -44.27
C LYS A 874 -2.64 -9.44 -43.42
N GLY A 875 -2.48 -9.40 -42.10
CA GLY A 875 -3.56 -9.21 -41.12
C GLY A 875 -4.47 -10.43 -40.93
N ARG A 876 -4.12 -11.60 -41.49
CA ARG A 876 -4.93 -12.83 -41.43
C ARG A 876 -4.81 -13.54 -40.07
N PHE A 877 -5.36 -12.91 -39.03
CA PHE A 877 -5.58 -13.50 -37.71
C PHE A 877 -7.07 -13.73 -37.49
N TYR A 878 -7.45 -14.96 -37.17
CA TYR A 878 -8.85 -15.32 -37.01
C TYR A 878 -9.09 -15.93 -35.64
N ARG A 879 -10.26 -15.67 -35.05
CA ARG A 879 -10.67 -16.26 -33.78
C ARG A 879 -11.41 -17.56 -34.05
N GLY A 880 -11.32 -18.51 -33.13
CA GLY A 880 -12.21 -19.67 -33.14
C GLY A 880 -13.67 -19.27 -32.91
N ILE A 881 -14.56 -20.23 -33.11
CA ILE A 881 -16.01 -20.04 -33.09
C ILE A 881 -16.52 -20.02 -31.66
N LEU A 882 -17.32 -19.00 -31.32
CA LEU A 882 -18.15 -19.04 -30.12
C LEU A 882 -19.39 -19.85 -30.46
N THR A 883 -19.53 -21.02 -29.83
CA THR A 883 -20.71 -21.84 -30.11
C THR A 883 -21.94 -21.14 -29.57
N GLY A 884 -21.93 -20.61 -28.34
CA GLY A 884 -23.04 -19.99 -27.61
C GLY A 884 -23.84 -20.95 -26.72
N PHE A 885 -23.66 -22.27 -26.88
CA PHE A 885 -24.23 -23.32 -26.03
C PHE A 885 -23.58 -24.66 -26.41
N ASN A 886 -22.51 -25.04 -25.70
CA ASN A 886 -21.63 -26.15 -26.09
C ASN A 886 -22.36 -27.50 -26.12
N GLU A 887 -23.29 -27.78 -25.20
CA GLU A 887 -23.93 -29.11 -25.12
C GLU A 887 -24.76 -29.48 -26.35
N ALA A 888 -25.26 -28.49 -27.10
CA ALA A 888 -26.02 -28.76 -28.33
C ALA A 888 -25.09 -29.00 -29.54
N PHE A 889 -24.01 -28.22 -29.66
CA PHE A 889 -23.19 -28.18 -30.87
C PHE A 889 -21.92 -29.00 -30.79
N VAL A 890 -21.34 -29.21 -29.61
CA VAL A 890 -20.10 -29.97 -29.42
C VAL A 890 -20.45 -31.39 -29.01
N ILE A 891 -20.07 -32.36 -29.83
CA ILE A 891 -20.46 -33.76 -29.70
C ILE A 891 -19.23 -34.68 -29.61
N ASP A 892 -19.41 -35.82 -28.95
CA ASP A 892 -18.40 -36.87 -28.87
C ASP A 892 -18.43 -37.82 -30.10
N GLU A 893 -17.43 -38.70 -30.18
CA GLU A 893 -17.31 -39.69 -31.26
C GLU A 893 -18.53 -40.63 -31.32
N ALA A 894 -19.13 -40.99 -30.19
CA ALA A 894 -20.29 -41.88 -30.15
C ALA A 894 -21.53 -41.22 -30.78
N THR A 895 -21.80 -39.97 -30.39
CA THR A 895 -22.91 -39.16 -30.91
C THR A 895 -22.72 -38.88 -32.39
N ARG A 896 -21.50 -38.52 -32.82
CA ARG A 896 -21.17 -38.36 -34.24
C ARG A 896 -21.51 -39.62 -35.05
N ARG A 897 -21.08 -40.80 -34.59
CA ARG A 897 -21.37 -42.06 -35.30
C ARG A 897 -22.86 -42.34 -35.40
N ARG A 898 -23.62 -42.05 -34.34
CA ARG A 898 -25.08 -42.19 -34.33
C ARG A 898 -25.74 -41.28 -35.36
N LEU A 899 -25.43 -39.98 -35.35
CA LEU A 899 -26.05 -38.99 -36.25
C LEU A 899 -25.76 -39.30 -37.73
N ILE A 900 -24.52 -39.70 -38.06
CA ILE A 900 -24.14 -40.08 -39.43
C ILE A 900 -24.81 -41.39 -39.86
N LYS A 901 -25.02 -42.33 -38.94
CA LYS A 901 -25.72 -43.59 -39.23
C LYS A 901 -27.21 -43.37 -39.49
N GLU A 902 -27.85 -42.49 -38.72
CA GLU A 902 -29.27 -42.14 -38.86
C GLU A 902 -29.52 -41.30 -40.13
N ASP A 903 -28.63 -40.36 -40.44
CA ASP A 903 -28.65 -39.54 -41.66
C ASP A 903 -27.22 -39.30 -42.17
N PRO A 904 -26.78 -40.01 -43.24
CA PRO A 904 -25.43 -39.85 -43.80
C PRO A 904 -25.06 -38.43 -44.21
N LYS A 905 -26.03 -37.55 -44.54
CA LYS A 905 -25.75 -36.14 -44.87
C LYS A 905 -25.21 -35.34 -43.69
N SER A 906 -25.47 -35.78 -42.46
CA SER A 906 -24.94 -35.16 -41.24
C SER A 906 -23.41 -35.03 -41.26
N ALA A 907 -22.71 -35.91 -41.98
CA ALA A 907 -21.25 -35.86 -42.11
C ALA A 907 -20.74 -34.54 -42.74
N GLU A 908 -21.54 -33.86 -43.56
CA GLU A 908 -21.20 -32.54 -44.14
C GLU A 908 -21.05 -31.45 -43.06
N LEU A 909 -21.90 -31.50 -42.04
CA LEU A 909 -22.00 -30.49 -40.99
C LEU A 909 -21.13 -30.79 -39.77
N ILE A 910 -20.64 -32.02 -39.63
CA ILE A 910 -19.84 -32.42 -38.45
C ILE A 910 -18.35 -32.26 -38.75
N LYS A 911 -17.70 -31.30 -38.09
CA LYS A 911 -16.27 -31.00 -38.25
C LYS A 911 -15.48 -31.34 -36.98
N PRO A 912 -14.18 -31.74 -37.07
CA PRO A 912 -13.35 -31.93 -35.89
C PRO A 912 -13.30 -30.65 -35.03
N TRP A 913 -13.30 -30.79 -33.71
CA TRP A 913 -13.31 -29.67 -32.75
C TRP A 913 -12.10 -29.70 -31.83
N LEU A 914 -11.43 -28.55 -31.69
CA LEU A 914 -10.31 -28.32 -30.78
C LEU A 914 -10.63 -27.23 -29.75
N ARG A 915 -10.28 -27.48 -28.49
CA ARG A 915 -10.35 -26.52 -27.39
C ARG A 915 -8.98 -25.94 -27.09
N GLY A 916 -8.89 -24.87 -26.30
CA GLY A 916 -7.63 -24.25 -25.91
C GLY A 916 -6.62 -25.21 -25.28
N ARG A 917 -7.09 -26.18 -24.48
CA ARG A 917 -6.25 -27.23 -23.86
C ARG A 917 -5.72 -28.29 -24.83
N ASP A 918 -6.39 -28.46 -25.97
CA ASP A 918 -6.02 -29.43 -27.00
C ASP A 918 -4.90 -28.87 -27.90
N ILE A 919 -4.64 -27.55 -27.86
CA ILE A 919 -3.54 -26.91 -28.59
C ILE A 919 -2.23 -27.09 -27.81
N LYS A 920 -1.32 -27.93 -28.33
CA LYS A 920 0.02 -28.14 -27.76
C LYS A 920 1.10 -27.51 -28.65
N LYS A 921 2.35 -27.60 -28.22
CA LYS A 921 3.48 -27.14 -29.04
C LYS A 921 3.63 -28.08 -30.24
N TRP A 922 3.85 -27.52 -31.42
CA TRP A 922 3.98 -28.20 -32.72
C TRP A 922 2.73 -28.88 -33.27
N ARG A 923 1.96 -29.61 -32.47
CA ARG A 923 0.79 -30.37 -32.93
C ARG A 923 -0.33 -30.39 -31.89
N ALA A 924 -1.58 -30.32 -32.35
CA ALA A 924 -2.73 -30.41 -31.45
C ALA A 924 -3.01 -31.87 -31.03
N GLU A 925 -3.45 -32.05 -29.79
CA GLU A 925 -3.88 -33.33 -29.23
C GLU A 925 -5.41 -33.43 -29.29
N TRP A 926 -5.91 -33.95 -30.41
CA TRP A 926 -7.34 -34.00 -30.64
C TRP A 926 -8.07 -35.01 -29.73
N ALA A 927 -8.98 -34.49 -28.90
CA ALA A 927 -9.78 -35.28 -27.95
C ALA A 927 -10.93 -36.08 -28.59
N LYS A 928 -10.96 -36.22 -29.92
CA LYS A 928 -12.06 -36.85 -30.69
C LYS A 928 -13.43 -36.19 -30.44
N LEU A 929 -13.42 -34.88 -30.25
CA LEU A 929 -14.61 -34.05 -30.22
C LEU A 929 -14.88 -33.45 -31.59
N TYR A 930 -16.15 -33.14 -31.82
CA TYR A 930 -16.64 -32.59 -33.07
C TYR A 930 -17.62 -31.45 -32.81
N VAL A 931 -17.78 -30.57 -33.78
CA VAL A 931 -18.79 -29.51 -33.78
C VAL A 931 -19.77 -29.73 -34.92
N ILE A 932 -21.06 -29.52 -34.65
CA ILE A 932 -22.10 -29.37 -35.67
C ILE A 932 -21.99 -27.94 -36.21
N ALA A 933 -21.21 -27.78 -37.28
CA ALA A 933 -20.93 -26.50 -37.92
C ALA A 933 -22.03 -26.15 -38.94
N ILE A 934 -23.01 -25.36 -38.49
CA ILE A 934 -24.04 -24.77 -39.34
C ILE A 934 -23.77 -23.26 -39.44
N PRO A 935 -22.97 -22.79 -40.42
CA PRO A 935 -22.80 -21.37 -40.70
C PRO A 935 -24.13 -20.62 -40.83
N SER A 936 -24.17 -19.38 -40.34
CA SER A 936 -25.31 -18.50 -40.51
C SER A 936 -25.72 -18.37 -41.98
N SER A 937 -27.02 -18.26 -42.23
CA SER A 937 -27.58 -17.97 -43.56
C SER A 937 -27.07 -16.66 -44.18
N VAL A 938 -26.47 -15.75 -43.38
CA VAL A 938 -25.74 -14.57 -43.89
C VAL A 938 -24.41 -14.94 -44.57
N ASN A 939 -23.75 -16.03 -44.15
CA ASN A 939 -22.43 -16.43 -44.64
C ASN A 939 -22.48 -17.57 -45.66
N LYS A 940 -23.49 -18.45 -45.59
CA LYS A 940 -23.68 -19.56 -46.52
C LYS A 940 -25.15 -19.63 -46.90
N GLU A 941 -25.42 -19.70 -48.20
CA GLU A 941 -26.78 -19.88 -48.70
C GLU A 941 -27.26 -21.33 -48.47
N TRP A 942 -28.37 -21.46 -47.75
CA TRP A 942 -29.03 -22.72 -47.43
C TRP A 942 -30.41 -22.79 -48.10
N PRO A 943 -31.01 -23.99 -48.25
CA PRO A 943 -32.38 -24.14 -48.74
C PRO A 943 -33.44 -23.37 -47.93
N TRP A 944 -33.12 -23.00 -46.69
CA TRP A 944 -34.00 -22.22 -45.80
C TRP A 944 -33.63 -20.73 -45.71
N SER A 945 -32.55 -20.29 -46.36
CA SER A 945 -32.13 -18.88 -46.33
C SER A 945 -33.21 -17.98 -46.96
N GLY A 946 -33.42 -16.80 -46.37
CA GLY A 946 -34.45 -15.84 -46.81
C GLY A 946 -35.88 -16.17 -46.38
N ILE A 947 -36.13 -17.31 -45.73
CA ILE A 947 -37.45 -17.63 -45.15
C ILE A 947 -37.64 -16.87 -43.84
N LYS A 948 -38.57 -15.91 -43.80
CA LYS A 948 -38.78 -15.02 -42.63
C LYS A 948 -39.32 -15.68 -41.35
N SER A 949 -39.73 -16.95 -41.40
CA SER A 949 -40.39 -17.63 -40.29
C SER A 949 -39.58 -18.85 -39.89
N ASP A 950 -39.08 -18.86 -38.65
CA ASP A 950 -38.34 -19.98 -38.05
C ASP A 950 -39.07 -21.30 -38.23
N GLU A 951 -40.38 -21.34 -37.98
CA GLU A 951 -41.18 -22.57 -38.09
C GLU A 951 -41.18 -23.14 -39.52
N LYS A 952 -41.25 -22.25 -40.53
CA LYS A 952 -41.21 -22.65 -41.93
C LYS A 952 -39.79 -23.05 -42.35
N ALA A 953 -38.79 -22.28 -41.94
CA ALA A 953 -37.38 -22.54 -42.21
C ALA A 953 -36.93 -23.85 -41.56
N PHE A 954 -37.32 -24.11 -40.30
CA PHE A 954 -36.98 -25.32 -39.57
C PHE A 954 -37.57 -26.57 -40.23
N LYS A 955 -38.80 -26.51 -40.79
CA LYS A 955 -39.37 -27.63 -41.57
C LYS A 955 -38.56 -27.95 -42.83
N VAL A 956 -37.88 -26.97 -43.43
CA VAL A 956 -36.96 -27.21 -44.55
C VAL A 956 -35.64 -27.78 -44.06
N PHE A 957 -35.12 -27.27 -42.95
CA PHE A 957 -33.92 -27.79 -42.28
C PHE A 957 -34.10 -29.26 -41.85
N GLU A 958 -35.22 -29.60 -41.20
CA GLU A 958 -35.55 -30.95 -40.76
C GLU A 958 -35.64 -31.95 -41.91
N LYS A 959 -36.14 -31.53 -43.08
CA LYS A 959 -36.14 -32.37 -44.29
C LYS A 959 -34.75 -32.53 -44.91
N SER A 960 -33.87 -31.55 -44.70
CA SER A 960 -32.54 -31.51 -45.31
C SER A 960 -31.52 -32.31 -44.49
N TYR A 961 -31.60 -32.21 -43.15
CA TYR A 961 -30.71 -32.85 -42.18
C TYR A 961 -31.52 -33.39 -41.00
N VAL A 962 -32.13 -34.56 -41.18
CA VAL A 962 -33.15 -35.11 -40.26
C VAL A 962 -32.55 -35.37 -38.87
N ALA A 963 -31.43 -36.08 -38.81
CA ALA A 963 -30.81 -36.48 -37.53
C ALA A 963 -30.29 -35.27 -36.75
N ILE A 964 -29.69 -34.28 -37.43
CA ILE A 964 -29.19 -33.06 -36.80
C ILE A 964 -30.35 -32.19 -36.30
N ALA A 965 -31.42 -32.02 -37.09
CA ALA A 965 -32.58 -31.25 -36.67
C ALA A 965 -33.26 -31.88 -35.44
N GLN A 966 -33.41 -33.20 -35.42
CA GLN A 966 -33.92 -33.92 -34.25
C GLN A 966 -33.02 -33.72 -33.02
N HIS A 967 -31.69 -33.84 -33.18
CA HIS A 967 -30.74 -33.58 -32.09
C HIS A 967 -30.83 -32.14 -31.56
N LEU A 968 -30.84 -31.12 -32.42
CA LEU A 968 -30.90 -29.73 -31.97
C LEU A 968 -32.27 -29.36 -31.39
N SER A 969 -33.36 -30.00 -31.84
CA SER A 969 -34.71 -29.77 -31.31
C SER A 969 -34.84 -30.09 -29.80
N THR A 970 -34.05 -31.04 -29.28
CA THR A 970 -34.04 -31.34 -27.83
C THR A 970 -33.48 -30.19 -26.99
N TYR A 971 -32.81 -29.23 -27.63
CA TYR A 971 -32.22 -28.05 -27.02
C TYR A 971 -32.90 -26.74 -27.46
N GLU A 972 -33.98 -26.79 -28.25
CA GLU A 972 -34.58 -25.62 -28.91
C GLU A 972 -34.82 -24.45 -27.95
N LYS A 973 -35.42 -24.71 -26.78
CA LYS A 973 -35.73 -23.66 -25.79
C LYS A 973 -34.47 -22.88 -25.40
N LYS A 974 -33.38 -23.59 -25.06
CA LYS A 974 -32.11 -22.97 -24.67
C LYS A 974 -31.41 -22.31 -25.87
N LEU A 975 -31.54 -22.89 -27.05
CA LEU A 975 -30.92 -22.34 -28.25
C LEU A 975 -31.55 -21.02 -28.69
N ARG A 976 -32.87 -20.87 -28.52
CA ARG A 976 -33.59 -19.61 -28.80
C ARG A 976 -33.24 -18.48 -27.81
N GLU A 977 -32.79 -18.82 -26.61
CA GLU A 977 -32.39 -17.85 -25.57
C GLU A 977 -30.98 -17.26 -25.80
N ARG A 978 -30.24 -17.74 -26.81
CA ARG A 978 -28.89 -17.26 -27.10
C ARG A 978 -28.86 -15.93 -27.84
N ASP A 979 -27.98 -15.06 -27.38
CA ASP A 979 -27.61 -13.85 -28.09
C ASP A 979 -26.72 -14.15 -29.32
N ASP A 980 -25.81 -15.14 -29.23
CA ASP A 980 -24.82 -15.46 -30.26
C ASP A 980 -25.30 -16.50 -31.29
N GLN A 981 -26.44 -16.29 -31.95
CA GLN A 981 -26.99 -17.17 -33.00
C GLN A 981 -26.83 -16.61 -34.42
N GLY A 982 -27.08 -17.44 -35.44
CA GLY A 982 -27.13 -17.03 -36.85
C GLY A 982 -28.45 -16.30 -37.21
N GLU A 983 -28.94 -16.46 -38.45
CA GLU A 983 -30.28 -15.92 -38.77
C GLU A 983 -31.38 -16.73 -38.07
N PHE A 984 -31.08 -18.00 -37.80
CA PHE A 984 -31.97 -18.93 -37.13
C PHE A 984 -31.28 -19.56 -35.91
N TRP A 985 -32.07 -20.00 -34.93
CA TRP A 985 -31.57 -20.51 -33.64
C TRP A 985 -30.75 -21.80 -33.69
N TRP A 986 -30.86 -22.57 -34.78
CA TRP A 986 -30.04 -23.76 -35.01
C TRP A 986 -28.71 -23.44 -35.72
N GLU A 987 -28.49 -22.18 -36.12
CA GLU A 987 -27.27 -21.74 -36.78
C GLU A 987 -26.26 -21.16 -35.78
N LEU A 988 -24.98 -21.37 -36.06
CA LEU A 988 -23.90 -20.67 -35.38
C LEU A 988 -23.87 -19.20 -35.80
N ARG A 989 -23.33 -18.34 -34.93
CA ARG A 989 -23.19 -16.90 -35.20
C ARG A 989 -22.54 -16.62 -36.55
N SER A 990 -22.86 -15.45 -37.10
CA SER A 990 -22.23 -14.99 -38.35
C SER A 990 -20.71 -14.86 -38.20
N CYS A 991 -19.98 -15.37 -39.19
CA CYS A 991 -18.51 -15.34 -39.28
C CYS A 991 -18.07 -15.25 -40.75
N ALA A 992 -17.35 -14.19 -41.10
CA ALA A 992 -16.98 -13.91 -42.49
C ALA A 992 -15.87 -14.85 -43.05
N TYR A 993 -15.21 -15.62 -42.20
CA TYR A 993 -14.00 -16.39 -42.54
C TYR A 993 -14.17 -17.90 -42.31
N TYR A 994 -15.39 -18.44 -42.40
CA TYR A 994 -15.63 -19.89 -42.29
C TYR A 994 -14.73 -20.73 -43.22
N ALA A 995 -14.48 -20.25 -44.43
CA ALA A 995 -13.63 -20.94 -45.41
C ALA A 995 -12.16 -21.08 -44.97
N GLU A 996 -11.68 -20.21 -44.06
CA GLU A 996 -10.30 -20.25 -43.58
C GLU A 996 -10.05 -21.41 -42.59
N PHE A 997 -11.11 -22.00 -42.01
CA PHE A 997 -10.98 -23.21 -41.18
C PHE A 997 -10.65 -24.46 -41.99
N ASP A 998 -11.08 -24.52 -43.25
CA ASP A 998 -10.91 -25.71 -44.08
C ASP A 998 -9.46 -25.90 -44.58
N GLY A 999 -8.63 -24.85 -44.51
CA GLY A 999 -7.22 -24.88 -44.92
C GLY A 999 -6.25 -25.35 -43.82
N GLN A 1000 -4.99 -25.53 -44.21
CA GLN A 1000 -3.88 -25.70 -43.27
C GLN A 1000 -3.63 -24.41 -42.51
N LYS A 1001 -3.40 -24.53 -41.21
CA LYS A 1001 -3.31 -23.38 -40.31
C LYS A 1001 -2.41 -23.62 -39.10
N ILE A 1002 -1.93 -22.54 -38.53
CA ILE A 1002 -1.24 -22.52 -37.25
C ILE A 1002 -2.21 -22.04 -36.18
N LEU A 1003 -2.45 -22.86 -35.15
CA LEU A 1003 -3.36 -22.60 -34.04
C LEU A 1003 -2.60 -22.20 -32.78
N TYR A 1004 -3.19 -21.32 -31.97
CA TYR A 1004 -2.69 -20.96 -30.64
C TYR A 1004 -3.83 -20.61 -29.67
N PRO A 1005 -3.69 -20.87 -28.36
CA PRO A 1005 -4.71 -20.54 -27.36
C PRO A 1005 -4.72 -19.04 -27.00
N ASP A 1006 -5.82 -18.51 -26.46
CA ASP A 1006 -5.86 -17.16 -25.87
C ASP A 1006 -5.05 -17.12 -24.55
N ILE A 1007 -5.23 -18.10 -23.67
CA ILE A 1007 -4.58 -18.15 -22.35
C ILE A 1007 -3.60 -19.33 -22.29
N CYS A 1008 -2.34 -19.07 -21.98
CA CYS A 1008 -1.34 -20.12 -21.80
C CYS A 1008 -0.16 -19.68 -20.90
N ALA A 1009 0.39 -20.61 -20.10
CA ALA A 1009 1.61 -20.36 -19.33
C ALA A 1009 2.87 -20.24 -20.23
N GLU A 1010 2.87 -20.98 -21.34
CA GLU A 1010 3.93 -20.97 -22.35
C GLU A 1010 3.34 -20.81 -23.75
N MET A 1011 4.06 -20.07 -24.59
CA MET A 1011 3.72 -19.93 -26.00
C MET A 1011 3.75 -21.30 -26.69
N ARG A 1012 2.59 -21.71 -27.22
CA ARG A 1012 2.41 -23.00 -27.88
C ARG A 1012 1.61 -22.83 -29.16
N PHE A 1013 2.27 -23.12 -30.29
CA PHE A 1013 1.66 -23.06 -31.61
C PHE A 1013 1.61 -24.46 -32.22
N SER A 1014 0.41 -24.89 -32.61
CA SER A 1014 0.16 -26.17 -33.28
C SER A 1014 0.01 -25.97 -34.78
N PHE A 1015 0.55 -26.88 -35.58
CA PHE A 1015 0.19 -26.99 -36.99
C PHE A 1015 -1.01 -27.94 -37.13
N ASP A 1016 -2.05 -27.47 -37.82
CA ASP A 1016 -3.24 -28.25 -38.14
C ASP A 1016 -3.35 -28.53 -39.64
N GLU A 1017 -3.35 -29.82 -39.97
CA GLU A 1017 -3.55 -30.34 -41.32
C GLU A 1017 -4.99 -30.86 -41.54
N SER A 1018 -5.83 -30.88 -40.49
CA SER A 1018 -7.09 -31.65 -40.44
C SER A 1018 -8.37 -30.85 -40.67
N SER A 1019 -8.27 -29.63 -41.22
CA SER A 1019 -9.42 -28.74 -41.46
C SER A 1019 -10.31 -28.57 -40.22
N SER A 1020 -9.68 -28.58 -39.03
CA SER A 1020 -10.40 -28.58 -37.76
C SER A 1020 -11.00 -27.21 -37.44
N TYR A 1021 -12.11 -27.22 -36.70
CA TYR A 1021 -12.72 -26.04 -36.10
C TYR A 1021 -12.27 -25.93 -34.65
N SER A 1022 -12.28 -24.72 -34.10
CA SER A 1022 -11.82 -24.49 -32.73
C SER A 1022 -12.67 -23.47 -31.98
N GLY A 1023 -12.63 -23.51 -30.65
CA GLY A 1023 -13.41 -22.62 -29.76
C GLY A 1023 -12.93 -21.18 -29.73
N ASN A 1024 -13.76 -20.26 -29.23
CA ASN A 1024 -13.46 -18.83 -29.10
C ASN A 1024 -12.26 -18.50 -28.20
N THR A 1025 -11.80 -19.45 -27.38
CA THR A 1025 -10.56 -19.37 -26.58
C THR A 1025 -9.31 -19.75 -27.37
N THR A 1026 -9.41 -19.83 -28.70
CA THR A 1026 -8.29 -20.09 -29.62
C THR A 1026 -8.29 -19.11 -30.79
N TYR A 1027 -7.13 -18.96 -31.41
CA TYR A 1027 -6.92 -18.18 -32.62
C TYR A 1027 -6.13 -19.01 -33.63
N PHE A 1028 -6.18 -18.59 -34.90
CA PHE A 1028 -5.39 -19.23 -35.95
C PHE A 1028 -4.91 -18.27 -37.04
N ILE A 1029 -3.85 -18.70 -37.71
CA ILE A 1029 -3.23 -18.05 -38.87
C ILE A 1029 -3.26 -19.05 -40.03
N PRO A 1030 -3.88 -18.75 -41.18
CA PRO A 1030 -3.91 -19.64 -42.34
C PRO A 1030 -2.57 -19.59 -43.08
N SER A 1031 -1.61 -20.36 -42.58
CA SER A 1031 -0.25 -20.45 -43.11
C SER A 1031 0.25 -21.88 -43.06
N GLU A 1032 0.88 -22.30 -44.14
CA GLU A 1032 1.56 -23.59 -44.31
C GLU A 1032 3.09 -23.48 -44.12
N ASP A 1033 3.60 -22.30 -43.73
CA ASP A 1033 5.05 -22.05 -43.64
C ASP A 1033 5.69 -22.71 -42.39
N PRO A 1034 6.53 -23.75 -42.54
CA PRO A 1034 7.16 -24.40 -41.40
C PRO A 1034 8.24 -23.53 -40.72
N VAL A 1035 8.80 -22.54 -41.42
CA VAL A 1035 9.73 -21.56 -40.82
C VAL A 1035 8.97 -20.59 -39.92
N LEU A 1036 7.76 -20.18 -40.32
CA LEU A 1036 6.91 -19.37 -39.45
C LEU A 1036 6.52 -20.14 -38.19
N LEU A 1037 6.09 -21.40 -38.34
CA LEU A 1037 5.81 -22.27 -37.19
C LEU A 1037 7.02 -22.43 -36.26
N ALA A 1038 8.22 -22.58 -36.84
CA ALA A 1038 9.47 -22.68 -36.08
C ALA A 1038 9.78 -21.39 -35.31
N ALA A 1039 9.64 -20.23 -35.95
CA ALA A 1039 9.83 -18.94 -35.31
C ALA A 1039 8.85 -18.75 -34.15
N LEU A 1040 7.55 -19.00 -34.36
CA LEU A 1040 6.51 -18.82 -33.33
C LEU A 1040 6.69 -19.74 -32.11
N ASN A 1041 7.29 -20.91 -32.29
CA ASN A 1041 7.61 -21.85 -31.20
C ASN A 1041 9.02 -21.68 -30.61
N SER A 1042 9.78 -20.66 -31.05
CA SER A 1042 11.15 -20.42 -30.60
C SER A 1042 11.23 -19.64 -29.28
N SER A 1043 12.32 -19.83 -28.55
CA SER A 1043 12.61 -19.00 -27.36
C SER A 1043 12.81 -17.52 -27.68
N LEU A 1044 13.21 -17.17 -28.91
CA LEU A 1044 13.31 -15.77 -29.36
C LEU A 1044 11.95 -15.08 -29.35
N VAL A 1045 10.93 -15.73 -29.92
CA VAL A 1045 9.58 -15.18 -30.00
C VAL A 1045 8.91 -15.19 -28.63
N ASP A 1046 9.11 -16.25 -27.82
CA ASP A 1046 8.65 -16.26 -26.42
C ASP A 1046 9.27 -15.10 -25.62
N PHE A 1047 10.57 -14.88 -25.75
CA PHE A 1047 11.26 -13.73 -25.16
C PHE A 1047 10.64 -12.41 -25.65
N PHE A 1048 10.53 -12.19 -26.96
CA PHE A 1048 10.03 -10.92 -27.50
C PHE A 1048 8.59 -10.66 -27.06
N TYR A 1049 7.71 -11.65 -27.18
CA TYR A 1049 6.30 -11.53 -26.87
C TYR A 1049 6.07 -11.15 -25.41
N ARG A 1050 6.78 -11.80 -24.49
CA ARG A 1050 6.68 -11.52 -23.05
C ARG A 1050 7.07 -10.10 -22.65
N HIS A 1051 7.83 -9.38 -23.48
CA HIS A 1051 8.20 -7.99 -23.26
C HIS A 1051 7.22 -6.98 -23.87
N ILE A 1052 6.30 -7.41 -24.74
CA ILE A 1052 5.29 -6.54 -25.37
C ILE A 1052 3.86 -6.84 -24.89
N SER A 1053 3.60 -8.06 -24.40
CA SER A 1053 2.29 -8.47 -23.91
C SER A 1053 2.14 -8.25 -22.40
N SER A 1054 0.94 -7.92 -21.92
CA SER A 1054 0.61 -7.97 -20.50
C SER A 1054 0.48 -9.42 -20.01
N GLN A 1055 1.14 -9.74 -18.91
CA GLN A 1055 0.94 -11.01 -18.20
C GLN A 1055 -0.32 -10.91 -17.33
N ILE A 1056 -0.96 -12.05 -17.09
CA ILE A 1056 -2.02 -12.20 -16.07
C ILE A 1056 -1.38 -12.84 -14.83
N ARG A 1057 -2.00 -12.59 -13.67
CA ARG A 1057 -1.66 -13.21 -12.37
C ARG A 1057 -1.33 -14.70 -12.52
N GLY A 1058 -0.21 -15.12 -11.94
CA GLY A 1058 0.28 -16.51 -12.00
C GLY A 1058 1.20 -16.82 -13.20
N GLY A 1059 1.61 -15.81 -13.98
CA GLY A 1059 2.56 -15.98 -15.09
C GLY A 1059 1.94 -16.43 -16.42
N TYR A 1060 0.61 -16.48 -16.49
CA TYR A 1060 -0.15 -16.79 -17.71
C TYR A 1060 -0.09 -15.64 -18.71
N LEU A 1061 0.00 -15.96 -20.00
CA LEU A 1061 -0.02 -15.02 -21.12
C LEU A 1061 -1.41 -14.91 -21.72
N ARG A 1062 -1.77 -13.69 -22.15
CA ARG A 1062 -2.88 -13.46 -23.09
C ARG A 1062 -2.35 -13.27 -24.49
N MET A 1063 -2.80 -14.10 -25.42
CA MET A 1063 -2.31 -14.16 -26.80
C MET A 1063 -3.16 -13.31 -27.75
N PHE A 1064 -3.44 -12.06 -27.39
CA PHE A 1064 -4.26 -11.19 -28.24
C PHE A 1064 -3.57 -10.88 -29.57
N SER A 1065 -4.36 -10.88 -30.65
CA SER A 1065 -3.88 -10.65 -32.02
C SER A 1065 -3.12 -9.32 -32.20
N GLN A 1066 -3.48 -8.27 -31.43
CA GLN A 1066 -2.79 -6.98 -31.48
C GLN A 1066 -1.31 -7.08 -31.09
N TYR A 1067 -0.96 -7.91 -30.11
CA TYR A 1067 0.43 -8.12 -29.69
C TYR A 1067 1.12 -9.16 -30.56
N ILE A 1068 0.40 -10.23 -30.93
CA ILE A 1068 0.92 -11.28 -31.83
C ILE A 1068 1.33 -10.67 -33.17
N GLY A 1069 0.56 -9.70 -33.68
CA GLY A 1069 0.85 -8.96 -34.90
C GLY A 1069 2.14 -8.15 -34.87
N GLU A 1070 2.65 -7.77 -33.69
CA GLU A 1070 3.91 -7.02 -33.56
C GLU A 1070 5.17 -7.90 -33.58
N ILE A 1071 5.04 -9.23 -33.49
CA ILE A 1071 6.20 -10.13 -33.44
C ILE A 1071 7.02 -9.96 -34.73
N PRO A 1072 8.31 -9.57 -34.64
CA PRO A 1072 9.13 -9.36 -35.82
C PRO A 1072 9.58 -10.71 -36.40
N ILE A 1073 9.21 -11.02 -37.63
CA ILE A 1073 9.58 -12.25 -38.34
C ILE A 1073 10.67 -11.96 -39.35
N ALA A 1074 11.86 -12.54 -39.16
CA ALA A 1074 12.97 -12.41 -40.10
C ALA A 1074 12.78 -13.28 -41.35
N THR A 1075 13.22 -12.77 -42.51
CA THR A 1075 13.23 -13.53 -43.77
C THR A 1075 14.43 -14.49 -43.83
N ALA A 1076 14.18 -15.77 -44.14
CA ALA A 1076 15.23 -16.77 -44.32
C ALA A 1076 15.63 -16.93 -45.80
N THR A 1077 16.92 -17.14 -46.07
CA THR A 1077 17.40 -17.56 -47.41
C THR A 1077 16.97 -19.00 -47.73
N ALA A 1078 17.12 -19.43 -48.99
CA ALA A 1078 16.77 -20.79 -49.41
C ALA A 1078 17.52 -21.87 -48.60
N ASP A 1079 18.81 -21.66 -48.32
CA ASP A 1079 19.63 -22.59 -47.55
C ASP A 1079 19.24 -22.64 -46.07
N GLN A 1080 18.95 -21.46 -45.49
CA GLN A 1080 18.48 -21.36 -44.11
C GLN A 1080 17.10 -22.02 -43.95
N ARG A 1081 16.18 -21.76 -44.89
CA ARG A 1081 14.85 -22.40 -44.93
C ARG A 1081 14.97 -23.91 -44.98
N THR A 1082 15.86 -24.44 -45.82
CA THR A 1082 16.10 -25.90 -45.91
C THR A 1082 16.62 -26.46 -44.58
N SER A 1083 17.52 -25.74 -43.92
CA SER A 1083 18.12 -26.13 -42.65
C SER A 1083 17.12 -26.14 -41.49
N ILE A 1084 16.15 -25.20 -41.49
CA ILE A 1084 15.08 -25.08 -40.48
C ILE A 1084 13.96 -26.10 -40.73
N VAL A 1085 13.53 -26.27 -41.98
CA VAL A 1085 12.37 -27.13 -42.32
C VAL A 1085 12.65 -28.61 -41.99
N LYS A 1086 13.89 -29.07 -42.14
CA LYS A 1086 14.26 -30.48 -41.89
C LYS A 1086 13.98 -30.94 -40.43
N PRO A 1087 14.48 -30.27 -39.38
CA PRO A 1087 14.13 -30.62 -38.00
C PRO A 1087 12.65 -30.41 -37.70
N VAL A 1088 12.01 -29.34 -38.18
CA VAL A 1088 10.56 -29.09 -37.96
C VAL A 1088 9.70 -30.23 -38.48
N LYS A 1089 9.94 -30.70 -39.72
CA LYS A 1089 9.24 -31.87 -40.28
C LYS A 1089 9.47 -33.16 -39.49
N THR A 1090 10.61 -33.26 -38.80
CA THR A 1090 10.91 -34.41 -37.93
C THR A 1090 10.11 -34.32 -36.64
N ILE A 1091 10.06 -33.13 -36.02
CA ILE A 1091 9.25 -32.86 -34.82
C ILE A 1091 7.76 -33.12 -35.08
N LEU A 1092 7.23 -32.64 -36.21
CA LEU A 1092 5.81 -32.83 -36.57
C LEU A 1092 5.43 -34.30 -36.78
N LYS A 1093 6.39 -35.15 -37.16
CA LYS A 1093 6.17 -36.60 -37.34
C LYS A 1093 6.28 -37.40 -36.05
N ASP A 1094 7.09 -36.96 -35.10
CA ASP A 1094 7.46 -37.71 -33.89
C ASP A 1094 7.46 -36.82 -32.64
N SER A 1095 6.33 -36.15 -32.38
CA SER A 1095 6.19 -35.12 -31.34
C SER A 1095 6.21 -35.66 -29.90
N GLY A 1096 6.37 -36.97 -29.70
CA GLY A 1096 6.24 -37.65 -28.39
C GLY A 1096 7.52 -38.32 -27.85
N THR A 1097 8.68 -38.14 -28.50
CA THR A 1097 9.94 -38.79 -28.09
C THR A 1097 10.93 -37.83 -27.39
N THR A 1098 11.87 -38.38 -26.63
CA THR A 1098 12.94 -37.64 -25.93
C THR A 1098 13.86 -36.82 -26.86
N LYS A 1099 13.79 -37.04 -28.18
CA LYS A 1099 14.57 -36.30 -29.20
C LYS A 1099 13.97 -34.94 -29.57
N VAL A 1100 12.72 -34.64 -29.20
CA VAL A 1100 12.07 -33.37 -29.54
C VAL A 1100 12.83 -32.18 -28.93
N GLY A 1101 13.22 -32.27 -27.66
CA GLY A 1101 13.94 -31.17 -26.99
C GLY A 1101 15.29 -30.82 -27.64
N GLU A 1102 16.05 -31.81 -28.11
CA GLU A 1102 17.31 -31.58 -28.84
C GLU A 1102 17.07 -30.88 -30.19
N LEU A 1103 16.02 -31.29 -30.90
CA LEU A 1103 15.64 -30.67 -32.17
C LEU A 1103 15.10 -29.26 -31.99
N GLU A 1104 14.35 -29.00 -30.91
CA GLU A 1104 13.89 -27.65 -30.55
C GLU A 1104 15.06 -26.72 -30.26
N ALA A 1105 16.05 -27.16 -29.47
CA ALA A 1105 17.25 -26.35 -29.20
C ALA A 1105 18.01 -26.01 -30.49
N LYS A 1106 18.11 -26.98 -31.42
CA LYS A 1106 18.70 -26.74 -32.74
C LYS A 1106 17.87 -25.78 -33.60
N VAL A 1107 16.54 -25.87 -33.56
CA VAL A 1107 15.67 -24.93 -34.26
C VAL A 1107 15.85 -23.53 -33.69
N ASP A 1108 15.90 -23.37 -32.37
CA ASP A 1108 16.17 -22.09 -31.71
C ASP A 1108 17.47 -21.44 -32.20
N ASP A 1109 18.56 -22.21 -32.26
CA ASP A 1109 19.85 -21.69 -32.76
C ASP A 1109 19.77 -21.23 -34.21
N LEU A 1110 19.08 -22.00 -35.06
CA LEU A 1110 18.86 -21.62 -36.47
C LEU A 1110 17.97 -20.38 -36.59
N ILE A 1111 16.99 -20.21 -35.71
CA ILE A 1111 16.17 -18.99 -35.66
C ILE A 1111 17.01 -17.80 -35.18
N PHE A 1112 17.86 -17.96 -34.16
CA PHE A 1112 18.78 -16.92 -33.69
C PHE A 1112 19.73 -16.44 -34.80
N ASP A 1113 20.19 -17.33 -35.67
CA ASP A 1113 21.03 -17.00 -36.81
C ASP A 1113 20.33 -16.05 -37.80
N LEU A 1114 19.00 -16.15 -37.96
CA LEU A 1114 18.23 -15.24 -38.83
C LEU A 1114 18.32 -13.78 -38.38
N TYR A 1115 18.42 -13.55 -37.06
CA TYR A 1115 18.53 -12.21 -36.46
C TYR A 1115 19.98 -11.78 -36.22
N LYS A 1116 20.97 -12.62 -36.59
CA LYS A 1116 22.40 -12.37 -36.37
C LYS A 1116 22.70 -12.08 -34.89
N LEU A 1117 22.17 -12.93 -34.00
CA LEU A 1117 22.40 -12.79 -32.57
C LEU A 1117 23.81 -13.26 -32.18
N THR A 1118 24.46 -12.48 -31.34
CA THR A 1118 25.71 -12.80 -30.64
C THR A 1118 25.48 -13.83 -29.54
N GLU A 1119 26.52 -14.52 -29.08
CA GLU A 1119 26.35 -15.54 -28.02
C GLU A 1119 25.81 -14.94 -26.72
N ALA A 1120 26.21 -13.70 -26.37
CA ALA A 1120 25.69 -13.00 -25.20
C ALA A 1120 24.17 -12.72 -25.31
N GLU A 1121 23.68 -12.32 -26.49
CA GLU A 1121 22.25 -12.11 -26.74
C GLU A 1121 21.47 -13.44 -26.69
N ARG A 1122 22.04 -14.52 -27.25
CA ARG A 1122 21.44 -15.87 -27.19
C ARG A 1122 21.31 -16.33 -25.74
N GLN A 1123 22.37 -16.16 -24.95
CA GLN A 1123 22.36 -16.54 -23.54
C GLN A 1123 21.35 -15.73 -22.74
N LEU A 1124 21.26 -14.40 -22.97
CA LEU A 1124 20.26 -13.54 -22.35
C LEU A 1124 18.82 -14.03 -22.61
N ILE A 1125 18.50 -14.39 -23.87
CA ILE A 1125 17.20 -14.96 -24.24
C ILE A 1125 16.95 -16.28 -23.49
N ARG A 1126 17.93 -17.19 -23.49
CA ARG A 1126 17.82 -18.50 -22.83
C ARG A 1126 17.65 -18.37 -21.31
N ASP A 1127 18.38 -17.47 -20.66
CA ASP A 1127 18.31 -17.29 -19.20
C ASP A 1127 16.93 -16.77 -18.78
N GLN A 1128 16.41 -15.76 -19.49
CA GLN A 1128 15.10 -15.19 -19.17
C GLN A 1128 13.91 -16.11 -19.50
N THR A 1129 14.06 -16.99 -20.50
CA THR A 1129 13.03 -17.99 -20.84
C THR A 1129 13.10 -19.22 -19.93
N ARG A 1130 14.27 -19.60 -19.40
CA ARG A 1130 14.43 -20.72 -18.45
C ARG A 1130 13.97 -20.41 -17.03
N VAL A 1131 14.39 -19.26 -16.46
CA VAL A 1131 14.11 -18.89 -15.05
C VAL A 1131 12.60 -18.79 -14.78
N ARG A 1132 11.80 -18.43 -15.80
CA ARG A 1132 10.34 -18.23 -15.66
C ARG A 1132 9.49 -19.48 -15.87
N ARG A 1133 10.07 -20.63 -16.26
CA ARG A 1133 9.37 -21.92 -16.35
C ARG A 1133 9.16 -22.61 -15.00
N GLY A 1134 10.00 -22.30 -14.00
CA GLY A 1134 9.96 -22.93 -12.68
C GLY A 1134 8.86 -22.40 -11.74
N SER A 1135 8.26 -21.24 -12.04
CA SER A 1135 7.29 -20.57 -11.15
C SER A 1135 5.82 -20.79 -11.52
N ALA A 1136 5.52 -21.42 -12.66
CA ALA A 1136 4.15 -21.74 -13.06
C ALA A 1136 3.74 -23.08 -12.42
N GLY A 1137 3.02 -23.01 -11.31
CA GLY A 1137 2.40 -24.17 -10.67
C GLY A 1137 1.53 -24.93 -11.67
N ASN A 1138 1.66 -26.26 -11.65
CA ASN A 1138 1.02 -27.19 -12.56
C ASN A 1138 -0.48 -27.35 -12.21
N THR A 1139 -1.26 -26.28 -12.38
CA THR A 1139 -2.73 -26.31 -12.26
C THR A 1139 -3.31 -25.69 -13.51
N ASP A 1140 -3.74 -26.54 -14.44
CA ASP A 1140 -4.63 -26.17 -15.54
C ASP A 1140 -5.86 -25.48 -14.93
N VAL A 1141 -6.04 -24.19 -15.21
CA VAL A 1141 -7.23 -23.45 -14.82
C VAL A 1141 -8.42 -24.09 -15.54
N GLU A 1142 -9.39 -24.63 -14.79
CA GLU A 1142 -10.69 -24.99 -15.34
C GLU A 1142 -11.34 -23.69 -15.85
N GLU A 1143 -11.35 -23.51 -17.17
CA GLU A 1143 -12.12 -22.47 -17.85
C GLU A 1143 -13.60 -22.71 -17.49
N SER A 1144 -14.20 -21.81 -16.70
CA SER A 1144 -15.65 -21.73 -16.57
C SER A 1144 -16.20 -21.17 -17.89
N ASP A 1145 -16.92 -22.03 -18.63
CA ASP A 1145 -17.68 -21.72 -19.84
C ASP A 1145 -18.63 -20.53 -19.68
#